data_AF-A0AAW8LQ10-F1
#
_entry.id   AF-A0AAW8LQ10-F1
#
_cell.length_a   1.000
_cell.length_b   1.000
_cell.length_c   1.000
_cell.angle_alpha   90.00
_cell.angle_beta   90.00
_cell.angle_gamma   90.00
#
_symmetry.space_group_name_H-M   'P 1'
#
loop_
_entity.id
_entity.type
_entity.pdbx_description
1 polymer ?
#
loop_
_entity_poly.entity_id
_entity_poly.type
_entity_poly.pdbx_seq_one_letter_code
_entity_poly.pdbx_strand_id
1 'polypeptide(L)'
;MDVRLMLGGLMDGKRVFGGLTRDRRQRTAMAAIMAMVLFLVGGLLSAMPALAQEGTTSPAPVAIQASTVEQARVELEKWKADVAAIARQVEAGGSDDVQLVDLKGRADTIAADAAAANTKLRTRLDQIKTRLDALGAAPADDQPPEASMVTEERNRLTAERAEVNAIAGEVESTATNAAQISNNITAVRRALFAATLFKRTEVSAQTLGDASSAFLTELTNLNNAFSGWASFVWNYKRLPMFGAVTLSIMAALLFLVGGYRFFGSRMDRRAFTGEPSYLRRLSVAFWSTMVQSLSLFLFLVTSAFFLDNFNVLRSDIAPILFGAMAVTGFVYFVSRLSYAIFAPTQSEWRLLQVSNRGAHTLSSAVLLMALVNGLDYLFGTISETLYSPLIVTVAKSFVASIIIGLILLTVSFLRPVIGEGQDYETGNQRLPRWLVILLRVGGLVLIGACLTGYVGLARFLATQIVATGAVLATMYIGILSGKAISRQGAFSESLAGRYLGRRFGLGPVALDQAGLAAGLGIYAVALAFGVPLILFSWGFQPGDIESWAYRLLTGITVGNASISLIGLFGGVLVFAIGYIITRWFQKWLDNNVMARGQVDAGVRNSVKTGIGYLGIAVAAIFGVSSAGLNLSSLALVASALSVGIGFGLQNIVSNFVSGLILLVERPFKVGDWVVTGTTEGTVKRLSVRATEIETFRGQSIIVPNSEFINSSVGNWTHRNRIMRAEIPVSVSYDSDPQKVMDILLELVRAQPPVLRNPEPHVEFLRFGDFSLDFELRFHLADLSNGLGVKNALRIAILQRFREEGIDIPFPQRNLNIHVEGDANPQMLAALLSEEGDKAVVAHTGAASPVAGNAPEKDAGKAGDKTVAEQPAAAKAAGKDK
;
A
#
# COMPACT_ATOMS: atom_id res chain seq x y z
N MET A 1 18.29 -49.87 -68.93
CA MET A 1 18.26 -51.26 -68.44
C MET A 1 18.33 -51.18 -66.92
N ASP A 2 17.28 -51.70 -66.31
CA ASP A 2 16.86 -51.70 -64.91
C ASP A 2 17.93 -52.16 -63.89
N VAL A 3 18.06 -51.50 -62.73
CA VAL A 3 17.37 -51.72 -61.43
C VAL A 3 17.95 -52.87 -60.60
N ARG A 4 18.22 -52.58 -59.32
CA ARG A 4 18.56 -53.49 -58.20
C ARG A 4 19.92 -54.20 -58.28
N LEU A 5 20.96 -53.57 -57.74
CA LEU A 5 21.99 -54.22 -56.88
C LEU A 5 23.03 -53.19 -56.40
N MET A 6 22.65 -52.36 -55.42
CA MET A 6 23.58 -51.76 -54.44
C MET A 6 22.78 -51.42 -53.17
N LEU A 7 22.14 -52.44 -52.61
CA LEU A 7 21.52 -52.43 -51.28
C LEU A 7 22.33 -53.40 -50.41
N GLY A 8 22.98 -52.91 -49.36
CA GLY A 8 23.50 -53.75 -48.29
C GLY A 8 24.76 -53.22 -47.62
N GLY A 9 24.60 -52.34 -46.63
CA GLY A 9 25.67 -52.06 -45.67
C GLY A 9 25.52 -50.74 -44.91
N LEU A 10 25.23 -50.85 -43.61
CA LEU A 10 25.39 -49.83 -42.53
C LEU A 10 24.33 -48.71 -42.52
N MET A 11 23.36 -48.60 -41.60
CA MET A 11 23.22 -49.13 -40.23
C MET A 11 24.50 -49.13 -39.41
N ASP A 12 25.17 -47.98 -39.31
CA ASP A 12 25.59 -47.44 -38.02
C ASP A 12 26.04 -45.99 -38.14
N GLY A 13 25.58 -45.13 -37.24
CA GLY A 13 25.83 -43.68 -37.33
C GLY A 13 24.98 -42.82 -36.39
N LYS A 14 24.41 -43.41 -35.34
CA LYS A 14 24.02 -42.66 -34.13
C LYS A 14 25.19 -42.70 -33.16
N ARG A 15 26.04 -41.66 -33.20
CA ARG A 15 26.78 -41.03 -32.09
C ARG A 15 27.90 -40.18 -32.67
N VAL A 16 28.17 -39.06 -32.01
CA VAL A 16 29.20 -38.03 -32.27
C VAL A 16 28.63 -36.81 -33.03
N PHE A 17 28.81 -35.63 -32.41
CA PHE A 17 28.16 -34.33 -32.66
C PHE A 17 26.81 -34.06 -31.99
N GLY A 18 26.76 -34.38 -30.69
CA GLY A 18 25.89 -33.70 -29.73
C GLY A 18 26.67 -32.63 -28.96
N GLY A 19 26.12 -31.41 -28.90
CA GLY A 19 26.55 -30.36 -27.95
C GLY A 19 26.66 -28.97 -28.59
N LEU A 20 25.84 -28.03 -28.11
CA LEU A 20 25.96 -26.55 -28.23
C LEU A 20 25.23 -25.74 -29.34
N THR A 21 24.54 -26.31 -30.33
CA THR A 21 23.96 -25.46 -31.41
C THR A 21 22.44 -25.26 -31.41
N ARG A 22 21.67 -25.93 -30.53
CA ARG A 22 20.20 -25.80 -30.49
C ARG A 22 19.72 -24.57 -29.70
N ASP A 23 20.40 -24.22 -28.61
CA ASP A 23 20.02 -23.10 -27.72
C ASP A 23 20.37 -21.73 -28.36
N ARG A 24 21.51 -21.62 -29.06
CA ARG A 24 21.92 -20.37 -29.73
C ARG A 24 21.02 -20.00 -30.92
N ARG A 25 20.56 -21.01 -31.70
CA ARG A 25 19.59 -20.82 -32.80
C ARG A 25 18.18 -20.52 -32.32
N GLN A 26 17.79 -21.02 -31.15
CA GLN A 26 16.51 -20.65 -30.53
C GLN A 26 16.56 -19.22 -29.98
N ARG A 27 17.68 -18.79 -29.38
CA ARG A 27 17.85 -17.43 -28.84
C ARG A 27 17.88 -16.33 -29.90
N THR A 28 18.58 -16.54 -31.03
CA THR A 28 18.61 -15.55 -32.12
C THR A 28 17.27 -15.44 -32.85
N ALA A 29 16.52 -16.54 -32.96
CA ALA A 29 15.19 -16.54 -33.55
C ALA A 29 14.10 -15.98 -32.60
N MET A 30 14.23 -16.18 -31.28
CA MET A 30 13.34 -15.56 -30.29
C MET A 30 13.55 -14.05 -30.24
N ALA A 31 14.80 -13.57 -30.37
CA ALA A 31 15.11 -12.16 -30.52
C ALA A 31 14.51 -11.58 -31.82
N ALA A 32 14.56 -12.32 -32.93
CA ALA A 32 13.96 -11.90 -34.20
C ALA A 32 12.42 -11.82 -34.16
N ILE A 33 11.76 -12.70 -33.39
CA ILE A 33 10.30 -12.68 -33.23
C ILE A 33 9.86 -11.66 -32.20
N MET A 34 10.63 -11.49 -31.13
CA MET A 34 10.41 -10.38 -30.19
C MET A 34 10.59 -9.05 -30.92
N ALA A 35 11.58 -8.95 -31.82
CA ALA A 35 11.76 -7.80 -32.71
C ALA A 35 10.60 -7.66 -33.71
N MET A 36 10.09 -8.74 -34.32
CA MET A 36 8.96 -8.69 -35.26
C MET A 36 7.62 -8.38 -34.59
N VAL A 37 7.41 -8.85 -33.36
CA VAL A 37 6.25 -8.49 -32.52
C VAL A 37 6.40 -7.06 -31.99
N LEU A 38 7.61 -6.62 -31.61
CA LEU A 38 7.91 -5.21 -31.31
C LEU A 38 7.78 -4.31 -32.55
N PHE A 39 7.98 -4.84 -33.76
CA PHE A 39 7.81 -4.11 -35.02
C PHE A 39 6.33 -4.02 -35.43
N LEU A 40 5.52 -5.05 -35.16
CA LEU A 40 4.07 -5.05 -35.36
C LEU A 40 3.34 -4.21 -34.29
N VAL A 41 3.84 -4.19 -33.05
CA VAL A 41 3.35 -3.30 -31.99
C VAL A 41 3.89 -1.87 -32.19
N GLY A 42 5.11 -1.72 -32.71
CA GLY A 42 5.72 -0.44 -33.05
C GLY A 42 5.11 0.24 -34.28
N GLY A 43 4.62 -0.54 -35.26
CA GLY A 43 3.91 -0.03 -36.44
C GLY A 43 2.55 0.61 -36.13
N LEU A 44 1.96 0.32 -34.96
CA LEU A 44 0.77 0.98 -34.44
C LEU A 44 1.08 2.26 -33.64
N LEU A 45 2.36 2.54 -33.34
CA LEU A 45 2.83 3.74 -32.65
C LEU A 45 3.53 4.75 -33.59
N SER A 46 3.75 4.40 -34.86
CA SER A 46 4.43 5.24 -35.85
C SER A 46 3.48 6.17 -36.62
N ALA A 47 2.62 6.90 -35.89
CA ALA A 47 1.92 8.09 -36.36
C ALA A 47 2.18 9.30 -35.45
N MET A 48 3.35 9.34 -34.81
CA MET A 48 3.87 10.56 -34.18
C MET A 48 4.82 11.25 -35.16
N PRO A 49 4.67 12.56 -35.43
CA PRO A 49 5.64 13.28 -36.23
C PRO A 49 6.99 13.22 -35.52
N ALA A 50 8.01 12.77 -36.26
CA ALA A 50 9.38 12.69 -35.78
C ALA A 50 9.86 14.10 -35.39
N LEU A 51 10.13 14.30 -34.10
CA LEU A 51 10.96 15.40 -33.63
C LEU A 51 12.38 15.17 -34.14
N ALA A 52 12.69 15.78 -35.29
CA ALA A 52 14.03 15.85 -35.82
C ALA A 52 14.88 16.74 -34.90
N GLN A 53 15.90 16.14 -34.30
CA GLN A 53 16.88 16.83 -33.46
C GLN A 53 18.08 17.16 -34.36
N GLU A 54 18.09 18.37 -34.92
CA GLU A 54 19.31 18.93 -35.53
C GLU A 54 20.27 19.35 -34.42
N GLY A 55 21.36 18.59 -34.29
CA GLY A 55 22.54 19.01 -33.56
C GLY A 55 23.46 19.81 -34.47
N THR A 56 23.69 21.08 -34.13
CA THR A 56 25.01 21.76 -34.15
C THR A 56 24.83 23.24 -33.80
N THR A 57 25.46 23.68 -32.70
CA THR A 57 26.38 24.84 -32.59
C THR A 57 26.51 25.38 -31.16
N SER A 58 27.71 25.90 -30.89
CA SER A 58 28.30 26.45 -29.66
C SER A 58 27.47 27.49 -28.86
N PRO A 59 27.86 27.77 -27.59
CA PRO A 59 27.05 28.57 -26.67
C PRO A 59 27.21 30.07 -26.90
N ALA A 60 26.09 30.78 -27.06
CA ALA A 60 25.97 32.22 -26.85
C ALA A 60 24.63 32.52 -26.13
N PRO A 61 24.62 33.20 -24.97
CA PRO A 61 23.41 33.44 -24.20
C PRO A 61 22.69 34.73 -24.62
N VAL A 62 21.41 34.83 -24.27
CA VAL A 62 20.53 36.02 -24.20
C VAL A 62 19.49 36.20 -25.32
N ALA A 63 19.74 35.89 -26.60
CA ALA A 63 18.75 36.19 -27.66
C ALA A 63 17.59 35.18 -27.84
N ILE A 64 17.70 33.95 -27.30
CA ILE A 64 16.74 32.85 -27.56
C ILE A 64 15.55 32.84 -26.59
N GLN A 65 15.53 33.65 -25.53
CA GLN A 65 14.52 33.50 -24.45
C GLN A 65 13.26 34.37 -24.60
N ALA A 66 13.32 35.46 -25.39
CA ALA A 66 12.15 36.27 -25.73
C ALA A 66 11.26 35.62 -26.82
N SER A 67 11.78 34.64 -27.57
CA SER A 67 11.05 34.00 -28.67
C SER A 67 9.94 33.05 -28.21
N THR A 68 10.03 32.44 -27.03
CA THR A 68 9.06 31.43 -26.56
C THR A 68 7.71 32.05 -26.19
N VAL A 69 7.73 33.26 -25.62
CA VAL A 69 6.50 33.98 -25.22
C VAL A 69 5.79 34.54 -26.44
N GLU A 70 6.55 35.10 -27.39
CA GLU A 70 6.00 35.61 -28.65
C GLU A 70 5.45 34.49 -29.54
N GLN A 71 6.14 33.34 -29.62
CA GLN A 71 5.62 32.15 -30.29
C GLN A 71 4.31 31.67 -29.66
N ALA A 72 4.24 31.61 -28.32
CA ALA A 72 3.02 31.23 -27.62
C ALA A 72 1.86 32.21 -27.87
N ARG A 73 2.11 33.52 -28.00
CA ARG A 73 1.09 34.51 -28.41
C ARG A 73 0.55 34.24 -29.81
N VAL A 74 1.43 34.00 -30.79
CA VAL A 74 1.03 33.73 -32.17
C VAL A 74 0.21 32.44 -32.27
N GLU A 75 0.65 31.39 -31.58
CA GLU A 75 -0.09 30.12 -31.51
C GLU A 75 -1.43 30.27 -30.80
N LEU A 76 -1.49 31.04 -29.71
CA LEU A 76 -2.73 31.32 -28.96
C LEU A 76 -3.79 31.98 -29.83
N GLU A 77 -3.43 33.02 -30.60
CA GLU A 77 -4.39 33.70 -31.47
C GLU A 77 -4.89 32.78 -32.60
N LYS A 78 -4.01 31.92 -33.14
CA LYS A 78 -4.41 30.88 -34.09
C LYS A 78 -5.39 29.89 -33.45
N TRP A 79 -5.10 29.38 -32.25
CA TRP A 79 -5.97 28.44 -31.55
C TRP A 79 -7.33 29.06 -31.22
N LYS A 80 -7.38 30.32 -30.76
CA LYS A 80 -8.65 31.03 -30.53
C LYS A 80 -9.48 31.13 -31.81
N ALA A 81 -8.86 31.48 -32.94
CA ALA A 81 -9.54 31.57 -34.22
C ALA A 81 -10.09 30.21 -34.67
N ASP A 82 -9.29 29.14 -34.56
CA ASP A 82 -9.69 27.79 -34.91
C ASP A 82 -10.82 27.26 -34.00
N VAL A 83 -10.72 27.46 -32.68
CA VAL A 83 -11.76 27.10 -31.69
C VAL A 83 -13.08 27.81 -31.99
N ALA A 84 -13.03 29.11 -32.31
CA ALA A 84 -14.22 29.87 -32.68
C ALA A 84 -14.82 29.42 -34.02
N ALA A 85 -14.00 28.99 -34.97
CA ALA A 85 -14.47 28.43 -36.25
C ALA A 85 -15.14 27.06 -36.05
N ILE A 86 -14.54 26.19 -35.22
CA ILE A 86 -15.12 24.88 -34.87
C ILE A 86 -16.47 25.08 -34.16
N ALA A 87 -16.55 25.96 -33.16
CA ALA A 87 -17.80 26.26 -32.46
C ALA A 87 -18.92 26.65 -33.43
N ARG A 88 -18.64 27.58 -34.36
CA ARG A 88 -19.61 28.02 -35.38
C ARG A 88 -20.05 26.88 -36.31
N GLN A 89 -19.14 25.99 -36.71
CA GLN A 89 -19.47 24.86 -37.56
C GLN A 89 -20.32 23.80 -36.85
N VAL A 90 -20.12 23.61 -35.55
CA VAL A 90 -20.95 22.72 -34.72
C VAL A 90 -22.37 23.31 -34.55
N GLU A 91 -22.48 24.61 -34.33
CA GLU A 91 -23.77 25.32 -34.20
C GLU A 91 -24.55 25.43 -35.51
N ALA A 92 -23.86 25.56 -36.66
CA ALA A 92 -24.47 25.73 -37.98
C ALA A 92 -25.17 24.47 -38.55
N GLY A 93 -25.28 23.40 -37.77
CA GLY A 93 -26.09 22.22 -38.12
C GLY A 93 -25.25 21.02 -38.56
N GLY A 94 -24.51 20.44 -37.63
CA GLY A 94 -23.87 19.14 -37.81
C GLY A 94 -24.89 18.01 -37.89
N SER A 95 -25.33 17.69 -39.11
CA SER A 95 -26.12 16.47 -39.40
C SER A 95 -25.24 15.31 -39.86
N ASP A 96 -23.99 15.59 -40.22
CA ASP A 96 -23.04 14.63 -40.77
C ASP A 96 -22.04 14.19 -39.68
N ASP A 97 -22.14 12.93 -39.24
CA ASP A 97 -21.26 12.35 -38.21
C ASP A 97 -19.79 12.41 -38.62
N VAL A 98 -19.50 12.30 -39.93
CA VAL A 98 -18.12 12.30 -40.45
C VAL A 98 -17.47 13.66 -40.25
N GLN A 99 -18.19 14.75 -40.49
CA GLN A 99 -17.68 16.11 -40.24
C GLN A 99 -17.49 16.36 -38.74
N LEU A 100 -18.42 15.89 -37.90
CA LEU A 100 -18.29 16.03 -36.45
C LEU A 100 -17.07 15.27 -35.90
N VAL A 101 -16.68 14.14 -36.51
CA VAL A 101 -15.46 13.40 -36.14
C VAL A 101 -14.21 14.24 -36.42
N ASP A 102 -14.12 14.86 -37.60
CA ASP A 102 -12.98 15.71 -37.97
C ASP A 102 -12.88 16.94 -37.06
N LEU A 103 -14.01 17.62 -36.82
CA LEU A 103 -14.07 18.78 -35.93
C LEU A 103 -13.68 18.43 -34.50
N LYS A 104 -14.10 17.27 -34.00
CA LYS A 104 -13.67 16.76 -32.69
C LYS A 104 -12.16 16.54 -32.67
N GLY A 105 -11.60 15.88 -33.69
CA GLY A 105 -10.17 15.63 -33.80
C GLY A 105 -9.34 16.93 -33.78
N ARG A 106 -9.80 17.96 -34.48
CA ARG A 106 -9.16 19.29 -34.48
C ARG A 106 -9.26 19.97 -33.10
N ALA A 107 -10.42 19.91 -32.45
CA ALA A 107 -10.61 20.46 -31.10
C ALA A 107 -9.75 19.73 -30.05
N ASP A 108 -9.66 18.41 -30.12
CA ASP A 108 -8.82 17.58 -29.25
C ASP A 108 -7.32 17.93 -29.45
N THR A 109 -6.89 18.12 -30.70
CA THR A 109 -5.50 18.52 -31.02
C THR A 109 -5.17 19.90 -30.45
N ILE A 110 -6.06 20.89 -30.63
CA ILE A 110 -5.86 22.23 -30.07
C ILE A 110 -5.81 22.20 -28.54
N ALA A 111 -6.69 21.43 -27.90
CA ALA A 111 -6.68 21.28 -26.44
C ALA A 111 -5.35 20.69 -25.94
N ALA A 112 -4.81 19.69 -26.65
CA ALA A 112 -3.53 19.06 -26.32
C ALA A 112 -2.34 20.01 -26.53
N ASP A 113 -2.28 20.68 -27.68
CA ASP A 113 -1.19 21.62 -28.02
C ASP A 113 -1.17 22.82 -27.06
N ALA A 114 -2.34 23.39 -26.75
CA ALA A 114 -2.46 24.48 -25.78
C ALA A 114 -2.07 24.04 -24.36
N ALA A 115 -2.46 22.84 -23.92
CA ALA A 115 -2.03 22.30 -22.63
C ALA A 115 -0.50 22.08 -22.58
N ALA A 116 0.11 21.61 -23.67
CA ALA A 116 1.56 21.44 -23.76
C ALA A 116 2.29 22.80 -23.71
N ALA A 117 1.77 23.83 -24.39
CA ALA A 117 2.29 25.19 -24.31
C ALA A 117 2.14 25.80 -22.90
N ASN A 118 0.99 25.59 -22.24
CA ASN A 118 0.79 26.03 -20.85
C ASN A 118 1.84 25.41 -19.90
N THR A 119 2.18 24.14 -20.11
CA THR A 119 3.22 23.46 -19.32
C THR A 119 4.60 24.12 -19.50
N LYS A 120 4.95 24.51 -20.73
CA LYS A 120 6.20 25.25 -21.01
C LYS A 120 6.19 26.64 -20.34
N LEU A 121 5.08 27.36 -20.41
CA LEU A 121 4.91 28.67 -19.78
C LEU A 121 4.99 28.59 -18.24
N ARG A 122 4.35 27.59 -17.63
CA ARG A 122 4.46 27.34 -16.18
C ARG A 122 5.90 27.01 -15.75
N THR A 123 6.62 26.23 -16.55
CA THR A 123 8.05 25.97 -16.30
C THR A 123 8.87 27.27 -16.33
N ARG A 124 8.56 28.20 -17.25
CA ARG A 124 9.21 29.52 -17.29
C ARG A 124 8.83 30.38 -16.08
N LEU A 125 7.57 30.36 -15.64
CA LEU A 125 7.13 31.06 -14.42
C LEU A 125 7.90 30.58 -13.18
N ASP A 126 8.13 29.27 -13.05
CA ASP A 126 8.92 28.71 -11.95
C ASP A 126 10.40 29.13 -12.01
N GLN A 127 10.99 29.20 -13.21
CA GLN A 127 12.34 29.73 -13.39
C GLN A 127 12.45 31.20 -13.01
N ILE A 128 11.48 32.03 -13.41
CA ILE A 128 11.43 33.45 -13.06
C ILE A 128 11.24 33.61 -11.54
N LYS A 129 10.33 32.83 -10.94
CA LYS A 129 10.12 32.81 -9.49
C LYS A 129 11.39 32.44 -8.74
N THR A 130 12.09 31.39 -9.16
CA THR A 130 13.37 30.97 -8.54
C THR A 130 14.42 32.08 -8.61
N ARG A 131 14.49 32.83 -9.72
CA ARG A 131 15.40 33.99 -9.86
C ARG A 131 14.98 35.16 -8.97
N LEU A 132 13.68 35.46 -8.87
CA LEU A 132 13.14 36.48 -7.97
C LEU A 132 13.41 36.13 -6.50
N ASP A 133 13.22 34.87 -6.12
CA ASP A 133 13.49 34.39 -4.76
C ASP A 133 14.99 34.50 -4.42
N ALA A 134 15.88 34.30 -5.39
CA ALA A 134 17.33 34.49 -5.23
C ALA A 134 17.75 35.98 -5.10
N LEU A 135 16.98 36.91 -5.68
CA LEU A 135 17.20 38.36 -5.57
C LEU A 135 16.66 38.95 -4.25
N GLY A 136 15.87 38.19 -3.50
CA GLY A 136 15.30 38.63 -2.22
C GLY A 136 14.18 39.66 -2.34
N ALA A 137 13.50 39.90 -1.21
CA ALA A 137 12.43 40.90 -1.10
C ALA A 137 12.98 42.32 -1.29
N ALA A 138 12.14 43.24 -1.78
CA ALA A 138 12.51 44.64 -1.85
C ALA A 138 12.89 45.17 -0.44
N PRO A 139 13.88 46.08 -0.33
CA PRO A 139 14.26 46.68 0.95
C PRO A 139 13.05 47.36 1.60
N ALA A 140 12.90 47.23 2.91
CA ALA A 140 11.97 48.04 3.69
C ALA A 140 12.45 49.51 3.71
N ASP A 141 11.54 50.47 3.92
CA ASP A 141 11.79 51.94 3.85
C ASP A 141 12.96 52.42 4.76
N ASP A 142 13.38 51.59 5.71
CA ASP A 142 14.38 51.80 6.75
C ASP A 142 15.75 51.11 6.48
N GLN A 143 15.96 50.50 5.30
CA GLN A 143 17.23 49.88 4.87
C GLN A 143 17.97 50.70 3.79
N PRO A 144 19.32 50.61 3.70
CA PRO A 144 20.09 51.37 2.72
C PRO A 144 19.68 51.02 1.27
N PRO A 145 19.72 51.99 0.33
CA PRO A 145 19.27 51.77 -1.04
C PRO A 145 20.03 50.63 -1.71
N GLU A 146 19.28 49.67 -2.24
CA GLU A 146 19.83 48.56 -3.01
C GLU A 146 20.48 49.05 -4.30
N ALA A 147 21.49 48.33 -4.81
CA ALA A 147 22.15 48.70 -6.06
C ALA A 147 21.13 48.80 -7.20
N SER A 148 21.18 49.89 -7.99
CA SER A 148 20.21 50.19 -9.05
C SER A 148 20.01 49.04 -10.05
N MET A 149 21.06 48.27 -10.34
CA MET A 149 20.98 47.10 -11.21
C MET A 149 20.09 45.97 -10.66
N VAL A 150 20.05 45.78 -9.34
CA VAL A 150 19.25 44.72 -8.70
C VAL A 150 17.77 45.11 -8.72
N THR A 151 17.47 46.39 -8.46
CA THR A 151 16.12 46.94 -8.57
C THR A 151 15.60 46.91 -10.01
N GLU A 152 16.43 47.26 -11.00
CA GLU A 152 16.07 47.15 -12.43
C GLU A 152 15.81 45.71 -12.86
N GLU A 153 16.67 44.76 -12.46
CA GLU A 153 16.48 43.34 -12.81
C GLU A 153 15.25 42.73 -12.10
N ARG A 154 14.99 43.08 -10.83
CA ARG A 154 13.76 42.67 -10.11
C ARG A 154 12.51 43.20 -10.81
N ASN A 155 12.50 44.47 -11.20
CA ASN A 155 11.37 45.09 -11.91
C ASN A 155 11.16 44.43 -13.28
N ARG A 156 12.24 44.15 -14.02
CA ARG A 156 12.19 43.43 -15.30
C ARG A 156 11.60 42.02 -15.16
N LEU A 157 12.10 41.23 -14.20
CA LEU A 157 11.62 39.86 -13.96
C LEU A 157 10.17 39.84 -13.45
N THR A 158 9.76 40.85 -12.68
CA THR A 158 8.37 41.00 -12.22
C THR A 158 7.43 41.33 -13.37
N ALA A 159 7.86 42.19 -14.31
CA ALA A 159 7.11 42.50 -15.53
C ALA A 159 7.02 41.26 -16.46
N GLU A 160 8.12 40.54 -16.69
CA GLU A 160 8.12 39.29 -17.48
C GLU A 160 7.21 38.23 -16.84
N ARG A 161 7.24 38.08 -15.51
CA ARG A 161 6.34 37.17 -14.79
C ARG A 161 4.87 37.51 -15.02
N ALA A 162 4.51 38.80 -14.93
CA ALA A 162 3.13 39.23 -15.13
C ALA A 162 2.65 38.94 -16.56
N GLU A 163 3.51 39.18 -17.57
CA GLU A 163 3.21 38.89 -18.97
C GLU A 163 3.04 37.39 -19.24
N VAL A 164 4.01 36.57 -18.81
CA VAL A 164 3.94 35.11 -18.99
C VAL A 164 2.72 34.52 -18.27
N ASN A 165 2.37 35.05 -17.09
CA ASN A 165 1.21 34.60 -16.33
C ASN A 165 -0.12 34.96 -17.01
N ALA A 166 -0.21 36.13 -17.65
CA ALA A 166 -1.39 36.50 -18.43
C ALA A 166 -1.59 35.57 -19.64
N ILE A 167 -0.53 35.33 -20.41
CA ILE A 167 -0.58 34.43 -21.58
C ILE A 167 -0.88 32.99 -21.15
N ALA A 168 -0.26 32.50 -20.07
CA ALA A 168 -0.55 31.18 -19.53
C ALA A 168 -2.03 31.00 -19.16
N GLY A 169 -2.65 32.03 -18.55
CA GLY A 169 -4.08 32.03 -18.23
C GLY A 169 -4.96 31.96 -19.48
N GLU A 170 -4.63 32.70 -20.54
CA GLU A 170 -5.38 32.66 -21.80
C GLU A 170 -5.20 31.34 -22.57
N VAL A 171 -3.99 30.78 -22.57
CA VAL A 171 -3.71 29.44 -23.15
C VAL A 171 -4.49 28.37 -22.39
N GLU A 172 -4.53 28.43 -21.06
CA GLU A 172 -5.30 27.51 -20.22
C GLU A 172 -6.81 27.61 -20.48
N SER A 173 -7.33 28.84 -20.60
CA SER A 173 -8.73 29.06 -20.98
C SER A 173 -9.03 28.52 -22.38
N THR A 174 -8.14 28.73 -23.35
CA THR A 174 -8.33 28.24 -24.73
C THR A 174 -8.29 26.72 -24.79
N ALA A 175 -7.37 26.08 -24.07
CA ALA A 175 -7.31 24.62 -23.92
C ALA A 175 -8.61 24.07 -23.33
N THR A 176 -9.13 24.73 -22.29
CA THR A 176 -10.38 24.33 -21.62
C THR A 176 -11.59 24.48 -22.55
N ASN A 177 -11.68 25.60 -23.29
CA ASN A 177 -12.75 25.83 -24.25
C ASN A 177 -12.73 24.81 -25.40
N ALA A 178 -11.55 24.51 -25.94
CA ALA A 178 -11.38 23.48 -26.97
C ALA A 178 -11.83 22.09 -26.47
N ALA A 179 -11.44 21.72 -25.25
CA ALA A 179 -11.89 20.49 -24.61
C ALA A 179 -13.41 20.45 -24.37
N GLN A 180 -14.02 21.58 -23.98
CA GLN A 180 -15.47 21.67 -23.81
C GLN A 180 -16.22 21.50 -25.13
N ILE A 181 -15.74 22.10 -26.22
CA ILE A 181 -16.31 21.92 -27.56
C ILE A 181 -16.20 20.46 -28.01
N SER A 182 -15.04 19.81 -27.81
CA SER A 182 -14.89 18.39 -28.11
C SER A 182 -15.91 17.51 -27.36
N ASN A 183 -16.13 17.80 -26.07
CA ASN A 183 -17.15 17.12 -25.27
C ASN A 183 -18.58 17.40 -25.77
N ASN A 184 -18.87 18.63 -26.18
CA ASN A 184 -20.17 19.00 -26.76
C ASN A 184 -20.40 18.27 -28.09
N ILE A 185 -19.40 18.19 -28.97
CA ILE A 185 -19.45 17.43 -30.22
C ILE A 185 -19.76 15.95 -29.90
N THR A 186 -19.11 15.38 -28.90
CA THR A 186 -19.38 14.00 -28.45
C THR A 186 -20.83 13.83 -27.99
N ALA A 187 -21.38 14.80 -27.26
CA ALA A 187 -22.78 14.78 -26.83
C ALA A 187 -23.75 14.88 -28.02
N VAL A 188 -23.48 15.76 -28.99
CA VAL A 188 -24.28 15.91 -30.23
C VAL A 188 -24.27 14.62 -31.04
N ARG A 189 -23.09 14.01 -31.24
CA ARG A 189 -22.96 12.75 -31.98
C ARG A 189 -23.71 11.61 -31.30
N ARG A 190 -23.65 11.50 -29.97
CA ARG A 190 -24.46 10.53 -29.21
C ARG A 190 -25.97 10.76 -29.40
N ALA A 191 -26.41 12.01 -29.45
CA ALA A 191 -27.81 12.35 -29.72
C ALA A 191 -28.23 11.98 -31.15
N LEU A 192 -27.40 12.25 -32.16
CA LEU A 192 -27.63 11.85 -33.56
C LEU A 192 -27.68 10.32 -33.71
N PHE A 193 -26.76 9.62 -33.05
CA PHE A 193 -26.75 8.16 -33.01
C PHE A 193 -28.04 7.61 -32.38
N ALA A 194 -28.46 8.14 -31.24
CA ALA A 194 -29.72 7.77 -30.60
C ALA A 194 -30.93 8.06 -31.50
N ALA A 195 -30.99 9.24 -32.14
CA ALA A 195 -32.04 9.60 -33.08
C ALA A 195 -32.11 8.64 -34.28
N THR A 196 -30.96 8.18 -34.77
CA THR A 196 -30.87 7.20 -35.86
C THR A 196 -31.36 5.81 -35.43
N LEU A 197 -30.99 5.36 -34.22
CA LEU A 197 -31.45 4.07 -33.67
C LEU A 197 -32.96 4.03 -33.45
N PHE A 198 -33.54 5.12 -32.93
CA PHE A 198 -34.97 5.25 -32.64
C PHE A 198 -35.79 5.81 -33.80
N LYS A 199 -35.21 5.94 -35.01
CA LYS A 199 -35.97 6.34 -36.20
C LYS A 199 -36.96 5.24 -36.56
N ARG A 200 -38.25 5.55 -36.48
CA ARG A 200 -39.32 4.62 -36.84
C ARG A 200 -39.47 4.56 -38.36
N THR A 201 -39.42 3.34 -38.90
CA THR A 201 -39.70 3.08 -40.31
C THR A 201 -41.03 2.35 -40.42
N GLU A 202 -41.93 2.83 -41.28
CA GLU A 202 -43.17 2.13 -41.57
C GLU A 202 -42.88 0.95 -42.50
N VAL A 203 -42.97 -0.27 -41.96
CA VAL A 203 -42.80 -1.51 -42.74
C VAL A 203 -44.19 -2.01 -43.11
N SER A 204 -44.64 -1.71 -44.32
CA SER A 204 -45.89 -2.20 -44.91
C SER A 204 -45.62 -3.20 -46.04
N ALA A 205 -46.63 -3.99 -46.43
CA ALA A 205 -46.50 -4.94 -47.55
C ALA A 205 -46.09 -4.25 -48.86
N GLN A 206 -46.56 -3.02 -49.09
CA GLN A 206 -46.16 -2.22 -50.25
C GLN A 206 -44.68 -1.81 -50.19
N THR A 207 -44.21 -1.34 -49.04
CA THR A 207 -42.79 -0.97 -48.87
C THR A 207 -41.83 -2.16 -49.04
N LEU A 208 -42.26 -3.38 -48.70
CA LEU A 208 -41.50 -4.60 -48.96
C LEU A 208 -41.49 -4.95 -50.46
N GLY A 209 -42.59 -4.71 -51.16
CA GLY A 209 -42.66 -4.81 -52.62
C GLY A 209 -41.68 -3.86 -53.30
N ASP A 210 -41.69 -2.58 -52.91
CA ASP A 210 -40.78 -1.55 -53.43
C ASP A 210 -39.31 -1.84 -53.09
N ALA A 211 -39.04 -2.36 -51.89
CA ALA A 211 -37.70 -2.80 -51.51
C ALA A 211 -37.22 -4.00 -52.35
N SER A 212 -38.11 -4.91 -52.71
CA SER A 212 -37.77 -6.10 -53.51
C SER A 212 -37.37 -5.74 -54.95
N SER A 213 -38.09 -4.83 -55.59
CA SER A 213 -37.77 -4.36 -56.95
C SER A 213 -36.46 -3.56 -56.94
N ALA A 214 -36.30 -2.66 -55.96
CA ALA A 214 -35.07 -1.89 -55.79
C ALA A 214 -33.86 -2.80 -55.46
N PHE A 215 -34.05 -3.89 -54.73
CA PHE A 215 -33.01 -4.90 -54.50
C PHE A 215 -32.57 -5.60 -55.80
N LEU A 216 -33.49 -5.94 -56.70
CA LEU A 216 -33.14 -6.53 -58.00
C LEU A 216 -32.34 -5.54 -58.87
N THR A 217 -32.70 -4.26 -58.83
CA THR A 217 -31.93 -3.19 -59.48
C THR A 217 -30.53 -3.07 -58.88
N GLU A 218 -30.41 -3.08 -57.55
CA GLU A 218 -29.12 -3.06 -56.85
C GLU A 218 -28.24 -4.25 -57.24
N LEU A 219 -28.80 -5.46 -57.36
CA LEU A 219 -28.05 -6.64 -57.83
C LEU A 219 -27.51 -6.45 -59.24
N THR A 220 -28.28 -5.83 -60.14
CA THR A 220 -27.86 -5.54 -61.50
C THR A 220 -26.76 -4.47 -61.51
N ASN A 221 -26.91 -3.41 -60.70
CA ASN A 221 -25.89 -2.37 -60.54
C ASN A 221 -24.59 -2.92 -59.95
N LEU A 222 -24.70 -3.78 -58.94
CA LEU A 222 -23.56 -4.49 -58.35
C LEU A 222 -22.85 -5.36 -59.40
N ASN A 223 -23.61 -6.12 -60.20
CA ASN A 223 -23.05 -6.93 -61.27
C ASN A 223 -22.34 -6.07 -62.33
N ASN A 224 -22.91 -4.92 -62.69
CA ASN A 224 -22.30 -3.98 -63.65
C ASN A 224 -21.01 -3.34 -63.08
N ALA A 225 -21.02 -2.93 -61.81
CA ALA A 225 -19.85 -2.39 -61.13
C ALA A 225 -18.73 -3.45 -61.04
N PHE A 226 -19.08 -4.68 -60.63
CA PHE A 226 -18.11 -5.77 -60.50
C PHE A 226 -17.55 -6.23 -61.84
N SER A 227 -18.41 -6.42 -62.86
CA SER A 227 -17.97 -6.80 -64.21
C SER A 227 -17.11 -5.71 -64.86
N GLY A 228 -17.48 -4.44 -64.69
CA GLY A 228 -16.69 -3.29 -65.14
C GLY A 228 -15.32 -3.21 -64.45
N TRP A 229 -15.29 -3.41 -63.13
CA TRP A 229 -14.03 -3.49 -62.38
C TRP A 229 -13.19 -4.70 -62.78
N ALA A 230 -13.78 -5.89 -62.92
CA ALA A 230 -13.08 -7.10 -63.34
C ALA A 230 -12.46 -6.93 -64.73
N SER A 231 -13.18 -6.33 -65.68
CA SER A 231 -12.65 -6.00 -67.00
C SER A 231 -11.51 -4.97 -66.91
N PHE A 232 -11.65 -3.93 -66.08
CA PHE A 232 -10.59 -2.94 -65.87
C PHE A 232 -9.31 -3.59 -65.30
N VAL A 233 -9.46 -4.46 -64.30
CA VAL A 233 -8.33 -5.15 -63.69
C VAL A 233 -7.67 -6.08 -64.71
N TRP A 234 -8.44 -6.87 -65.45
CA TRP A 234 -7.90 -7.80 -66.44
C TRP A 234 -7.15 -7.09 -67.56
N ASN A 235 -7.70 -5.98 -68.06
CA ASN A 235 -7.15 -5.26 -69.21
C ASN A 235 -6.00 -4.32 -68.83
N TYR A 236 -6.05 -3.68 -67.65
CA TYR A 236 -5.12 -2.59 -67.30
C TYR A 236 -4.30 -2.83 -66.02
N LYS A 237 -4.76 -3.66 -65.08
CA LYS A 237 -4.14 -3.82 -63.74
C LYS A 237 -3.88 -5.27 -63.33
N ARG A 238 -3.74 -6.20 -64.28
CA ARG A 238 -3.53 -7.63 -64.00
C ARG A 238 -2.25 -7.88 -63.21
N LEU A 239 -1.14 -7.24 -63.60
CA LEU A 239 0.16 -7.44 -62.94
C LEU A 239 0.15 -6.91 -61.50
N PRO A 240 -0.32 -5.66 -61.24
CA PRO A 240 -0.48 -5.19 -59.87
C PRO A 240 -1.47 -6.02 -59.03
N MET A 241 -2.58 -6.50 -59.61
CA MET A 241 -3.53 -7.37 -58.91
C MET A 241 -2.88 -8.69 -58.46
N PHE A 242 -2.23 -9.42 -59.38
CA PHE A 242 -1.54 -10.67 -59.04
C PHE A 242 -0.37 -10.42 -58.09
N GLY A 243 0.36 -9.31 -58.24
CA GLY A 243 1.42 -8.89 -57.32
C GLY A 243 0.90 -8.67 -55.90
N ALA A 244 -0.18 -7.90 -55.74
CA ALA A 244 -0.83 -7.64 -54.46
C ALA A 244 -1.29 -8.95 -53.78
N VAL A 245 -2.00 -9.82 -54.51
CA VAL A 245 -2.47 -11.09 -53.97
C VAL A 245 -1.30 -12.00 -53.59
N THR A 246 -0.28 -12.12 -54.44
CA THR A 246 0.89 -12.98 -54.19
C THR A 246 1.66 -12.51 -52.95
N LEU A 247 1.94 -11.20 -52.83
CA LEU A 247 2.60 -10.63 -51.66
C LEU A 247 1.80 -10.86 -50.37
N SER A 248 0.47 -10.72 -50.46
CA SER A 248 -0.43 -10.96 -49.32
C SER A 248 -0.46 -12.42 -48.90
N ILE A 249 -0.51 -13.35 -49.86
CA ILE A 249 -0.40 -14.79 -49.59
C ILE A 249 0.96 -15.11 -48.98
N MET A 250 2.06 -14.56 -49.51
CA MET A 250 3.40 -14.78 -48.96
C MET A 250 3.49 -14.27 -47.51
N ALA A 251 3.00 -13.07 -47.22
CA ALA A 251 2.98 -12.52 -45.86
C ALA A 251 2.18 -13.42 -44.90
N ALA A 252 0.98 -13.83 -45.33
CA ALA A 252 0.12 -14.71 -44.54
C ALA A 252 0.71 -16.10 -44.31
N LEU A 253 1.35 -16.69 -45.33
CA LEU A 253 2.03 -17.99 -45.24
C LEU A 253 3.27 -17.92 -44.37
N LEU A 254 4.08 -16.86 -44.48
CA LEU A 254 5.23 -16.65 -43.60
C LEU A 254 4.78 -16.58 -42.13
N PHE A 255 3.69 -15.86 -41.86
CA PHE A 255 3.11 -15.80 -40.52
C PHE A 255 2.53 -17.16 -40.08
N LEU A 256 1.84 -17.87 -40.96
CA LEU A 256 1.26 -19.20 -40.67
C LEU A 256 2.38 -20.21 -40.36
N VAL A 257 3.40 -20.30 -41.21
CA VAL A 257 4.54 -21.23 -41.05
C VAL A 257 5.34 -20.88 -39.80
N GLY A 258 5.59 -19.59 -39.56
CA GLY A 258 6.18 -19.11 -38.31
C GLY A 258 5.34 -19.51 -37.10
N GLY A 259 4.04 -19.23 -37.13
CA GLY A 259 3.08 -19.59 -36.09
C GLY A 259 3.08 -21.09 -35.78
N TYR A 260 2.98 -21.96 -36.79
CA TYR A 260 3.05 -23.41 -36.60
C TYR A 260 4.45 -23.89 -36.17
N ARG A 261 5.52 -23.24 -36.58
CA ARG A 261 6.87 -23.60 -36.12
C ARG A 261 7.08 -23.33 -34.63
N PHE A 262 6.52 -22.25 -34.11
CA PHE A 262 6.65 -21.87 -32.70
C PHE A 262 5.58 -22.49 -31.81
N PHE A 263 4.35 -22.55 -32.30
CA PHE A 263 3.17 -22.97 -31.54
C PHE A 263 2.56 -24.29 -32.00
N GLY A 264 3.08 -24.95 -33.04
CA GLY A 264 2.52 -26.20 -33.59
C GLY A 264 2.45 -27.33 -32.56
N SER A 265 3.48 -27.48 -31.72
CA SER A 265 3.46 -28.43 -30.58
C SER A 265 2.33 -28.17 -29.57
N ARG A 266 1.79 -26.94 -29.55
CA ARG A 266 0.67 -26.50 -28.70
C ARG A 266 -0.66 -26.43 -29.44
N MET A 267 -0.68 -26.68 -30.74
CA MET A 267 -1.89 -26.68 -31.57
C MET A 267 -2.30 -28.10 -31.97
N ASP A 268 -1.36 -29.05 -31.91
CA ASP A 268 -1.59 -30.41 -32.37
C ASP A 268 -2.48 -31.21 -31.40
N ARG A 269 -3.69 -31.50 -31.87
CA ARG A 269 -4.67 -32.34 -31.18
C ARG A 269 -4.43 -33.83 -31.41
N ARG A 270 -3.74 -34.20 -32.50
CA ARG A 270 -3.56 -35.59 -32.96
C ARG A 270 -2.37 -36.28 -32.30
N ALA A 271 -1.43 -35.50 -31.77
CA ALA A 271 -0.22 -36.00 -31.12
C ALA A 271 -0.45 -36.54 -29.67
N PHE A 272 -1.68 -36.58 -29.17
CA PHE A 272 -1.98 -36.99 -27.81
C PHE A 272 -2.92 -38.20 -27.77
N THR A 273 -2.54 -39.21 -26.99
CA THR A 273 -3.33 -40.42 -26.72
C THR A 273 -3.76 -40.39 -25.26
N GLY A 274 -5.04 -40.13 -24.98
CA GLY A 274 -5.65 -40.04 -23.64
C GLY A 274 -6.47 -38.77 -23.42
N GLU A 275 -7.11 -38.61 -22.26
CA GLU A 275 -7.89 -37.41 -21.94
C GLU A 275 -6.98 -36.18 -21.69
N PRO A 276 -7.08 -35.11 -22.50
CA PRO A 276 -6.19 -33.97 -22.34
C PRO A 276 -6.55 -33.18 -21.08
N SER A 277 -5.52 -32.72 -20.35
CA SER A 277 -5.72 -31.82 -19.21
C SER A 277 -6.40 -30.51 -19.64
N TYR A 278 -7.18 -29.91 -18.74
CA TYR A 278 -7.92 -28.67 -19.02
C TYR A 278 -7.01 -27.54 -19.55
N LEU A 279 -5.80 -27.39 -18.99
CA LEU A 279 -4.81 -26.41 -19.41
C LEU A 279 -4.37 -26.62 -20.86
N ARG A 280 -4.23 -27.88 -21.28
CA ARG A 280 -3.83 -28.23 -22.64
C ARG A 280 -4.95 -27.97 -23.64
N ARG A 281 -6.20 -28.32 -23.30
CA ARG A 281 -7.38 -28.00 -24.14
C ARG A 281 -7.45 -26.49 -24.39
N LEU A 282 -7.27 -25.70 -23.34
CA LEU A 282 -7.30 -24.24 -23.40
C LEU A 282 -6.14 -23.64 -24.20
N SER A 283 -4.91 -24.12 -23.99
CA SER A 283 -3.75 -23.71 -24.79
C SER A 283 -3.96 -24.00 -26.28
N VAL A 284 -4.45 -25.19 -26.61
CA VAL A 284 -4.73 -25.58 -28.00
C VAL A 284 -5.83 -24.72 -28.60
N ALA A 285 -6.93 -24.49 -27.86
CA ALA A 285 -8.02 -23.61 -28.27
C ALA A 285 -7.52 -22.18 -28.57
N PHE A 286 -6.72 -21.61 -27.68
CA PHE A 286 -6.16 -20.27 -27.83
C PHE A 286 -5.23 -20.15 -29.05
N TRP A 287 -4.16 -20.95 -29.11
CA TRP A 287 -3.17 -20.83 -30.19
C TRP A 287 -3.75 -21.23 -31.56
N SER A 288 -4.65 -22.21 -31.61
CA SER A 288 -5.31 -22.62 -32.86
C SER A 288 -6.33 -21.61 -33.39
N THR A 289 -6.92 -20.79 -32.52
CA THR A 289 -7.79 -19.68 -32.92
C THR A 289 -6.94 -18.48 -33.33
N MET A 290 -5.97 -18.10 -32.49
CA MET A 290 -5.16 -16.91 -32.68
C MET A 290 -4.28 -16.97 -33.93
N VAL A 291 -3.45 -18.02 -34.08
CA VAL A 291 -2.50 -18.12 -35.21
C VAL A 291 -3.23 -18.17 -36.55
N GLN A 292 -4.35 -18.89 -36.62
CA GLN A 292 -5.10 -19.06 -37.86
C GLN A 292 -5.91 -17.81 -38.21
N SER A 293 -6.61 -17.22 -37.23
CA SER A 293 -7.38 -16.00 -37.47
C SER A 293 -6.46 -14.82 -37.80
N LEU A 294 -5.30 -14.72 -37.16
CA LEU A 294 -4.34 -13.64 -37.44
C LEU A 294 -3.64 -13.83 -38.78
N SER A 295 -3.40 -15.08 -39.23
CA SER A 295 -2.89 -15.33 -40.58
C SER A 295 -3.88 -14.89 -41.66
N LEU A 296 -5.17 -15.22 -41.51
CA LEU A 296 -6.20 -14.75 -42.43
C LEU A 296 -6.37 -13.23 -42.35
N PHE A 297 -6.39 -12.67 -41.14
CA PHE A 297 -6.49 -11.22 -40.97
C PHE A 297 -5.32 -10.50 -41.63
N LEU A 298 -4.09 -11.01 -41.47
CA LEU A 298 -2.91 -10.48 -42.14
C LEU A 298 -3.05 -10.57 -43.67
N PHE A 299 -3.52 -11.71 -44.20
CA PHE A 299 -3.82 -11.85 -45.63
C PHE A 299 -4.81 -10.77 -46.11
N LEU A 300 -5.90 -10.56 -45.38
CA LEU A 300 -6.95 -9.61 -45.77
C LEU A 300 -6.47 -8.17 -45.68
N VAL A 301 -5.80 -7.78 -44.59
CA VAL A 301 -5.28 -6.41 -44.42
C VAL A 301 -4.18 -6.10 -45.43
N THR A 302 -3.24 -7.02 -45.65
CA THR A 302 -2.19 -6.83 -46.66
C THR A 302 -2.77 -6.80 -48.07
N SER A 303 -3.78 -7.62 -48.37
CA SER A 303 -4.49 -7.58 -49.64
C SER A 303 -5.20 -6.24 -49.83
N ALA A 304 -5.89 -5.74 -48.81
CA ALA A 304 -6.55 -4.44 -48.86
C ALA A 304 -5.53 -3.31 -49.11
N PHE A 305 -4.44 -3.31 -48.33
CA PHE A 305 -3.36 -2.34 -48.45
C PHE A 305 -2.73 -2.35 -49.85
N PHE A 306 -2.33 -3.52 -50.37
CA PHE A 306 -1.67 -3.58 -51.67
C PHE A 306 -2.62 -3.29 -52.83
N LEU A 307 -3.89 -3.75 -52.77
CA LEU A 307 -4.87 -3.48 -53.81
C LEU A 307 -5.21 -1.98 -53.91
N ASP A 308 -5.27 -1.30 -52.78
CA ASP A 308 -5.49 0.15 -52.71
C ASP A 308 -4.26 0.93 -53.20
N ASN A 309 -3.08 0.66 -52.62
CA ASN A 309 -1.83 1.35 -53.00
C ASN A 309 -1.43 1.15 -54.46
N PHE A 310 -1.72 -0.01 -55.04
CA PHE A 310 -1.46 -0.27 -56.45
C PHE A 310 -2.53 0.30 -57.39
N ASN A 311 -3.52 1.01 -56.85
CA ASN A 311 -4.64 1.59 -57.58
C ASN A 311 -5.36 0.52 -58.43
N VAL A 312 -5.57 -0.66 -57.86
CA VAL A 312 -6.35 -1.77 -58.46
C VAL A 312 -7.84 -1.59 -58.15
N LEU A 313 -8.15 -0.98 -57.01
CA LEU A 313 -9.52 -0.69 -56.58
C LEU A 313 -9.99 0.65 -57.13
N ARG A 314 -11.25 0.68 -57.57
CA ARG A 314 -11.98 1.91 -57.90
C ARG A 314 -12.89 2.29 -56.73
N SER A 315 -13.25 3.56 -56.62
CA SER A 315 -14.10 4.09 -55.55
C SER A 315 -15.48 3.44 -55.46
N ASP A 316 -16.02 2.91 -56.56
CA ASP A 316 -17.31 2.21 -56.61
C ASP A 316 -17.26 0.75 -56.16
N ILE A 317 -16.06 0.17 -55.99
CA ILE A 317 -15.86 -1.23 -55.57
C ILE A 317 -15.04 -1.37 -54.29
N ALA A 318 -14.12 -0.43 -54.00
CA ALA A 318 -13.22 -0.51 -52.85
C ALA A 318 -13.97 -0.74 -51.52
N PRO A 319 -15.03 0.02 -51.18
CA PRO A 319 -15.75 -0.18 -49.92
C PRO A 319 -16.44 -1.55 -49.86
N ILE A 320 -17.01 -2.01 -50.97
CA ILE A 320 -17.68 -3.32 -51.08
C ILE A 320 -16.67 -4.45 -50.85
N LEU A 321 -15.50 -4.38 -51.49
CA LEU A 321 -14.47 -5.40 -51.33
C LEU A 321 -13.91 -5.41 -49.90
N PHE A 322 -13.62 -4.23 -49.33
CA PHE A 322 -13.18 -4.13 -47.93
C PHE A 322 -14.25 -4.64 -46.96
N GLY A 323 -15.52 -4.36 -47.20
CA GLY A 323 -16.64 -4.92 -46.46
C GLY A 323 -16.68 -6.44 -46.53
N ALA A 324 -16.53 -7.02 -47.73
CA ALA A 324 -16.52 -8.47 -47.92
C ALA A 324 -15.33 -9.13 -47.22
N MET A 325 -14.15 -8.49 -47.24
CA MET A 325 -12.96 -8.94 -46.53
C MET A 325 -13.16 -8.88 -45.01
N ALA A 326 -13.70 -7.79 -44.47
CA ALA A 326 -14.01 -7.64 -43.05
C ALA A 326 -14.98 -8.73 -42.57
N VAL A 327 -16.05 -8.99 -43.34
CA VAL A 327 -17.03 -10.05 -43.06
C VAL A 327 -16.40 -11.43 -43.11
N THR A 328 -15.55 -11.70 -44.10
CA THR A 328 -14.82 -12.96 -44.21
C THR A 328 -13.92 -13.18 -42.99
N GLY A 329 -13.17 -12.16 -42.58
CA GLY A 329 -12.32 -12.20 -41.39
C GLY A 329 -13.12 -12.41 -40.11
N PHE A 330 -14.23 -11.70 -39.93
CA PHE A 330 -15.11 -11.81 -38.76
C PHE A 330 -15.77 -13.19 -38.66
N VAL A 331 -16.41 -13.66 -39.73
CA VAL A 331 -17.07 -14.98 -39.75
C VAL A 331 -16.04 -16.10 -39.55
N TYR A 332 -14.86 -16.00 -40.15
CA TYR A 332 -13.78 -16.96 -39.92
C TYR A 332 -13.32 -16.95 -38.46
N PHE A 333 -13.08 -15.77 -37.87
CA PHE A 333 -12.70 -15.63 -36.47
C PHE A 333 -13.74 -16.26 -35.54
N VAL A 334 -15.03 -15.91 -35.72
CA VAL A 334 -16.12 -16.47 -34.91
C VAL A 334 -16.25 -17.98 -35.11
N SER A 335 -16.07 -18.48 -36.33
CA SER A 335 -16.05 -19.92 -36.64
C SER A 335 -14.91 -20.64 -35.92
N ARG A 336 -13.68 -20.08 -35.96
CA ARG A 336 -12.52 -20.63 -35.24
C ARG A 336 -12.71 -20.59 -33.73
N LEU A 337 -13.23 -19.49 -33.19
CA LEU A 337 -13.52 -19.31 -31.78
C LEU A 337 -14.60 -20.31 -31.31
N SER A 338 -15.68 -20.46 -32.07
CA SER A 338 -16.75 -21.42 -31.81
C SER A 338 -16.23 -22.86 -31.83
N TYR A 339 -15.42 -23.22 -32.82
CA TYR A 339 -14.80 -24.54 -32.92
C TYR A 339 -13.81 -24.81 -31.77
N ALA A 340 -13.12 -23.78 -31.28
CA ALA A 340 -12.20 -23.89 -30.16
C ALA A 340 -12.91 -24.09 -28.82
N ILE A 341 -14.09 -23.49 -28.63
CA ILE A 341 -14.89 -23.60 -27.41
C ILE A 341 -15.67 -24.93 -27.38
N PHE A 342 -16.42 -25.20 -28.45
CA PHE A 342 -17.38 -26.29 -28.50
C PHE A 342 -16.84 -27.59 -29.10
N ALA A 343 -15.73 -27.54 -29.85
CA ALA A 343 -15.09 -28.69 -30.52
C ALA A 343 -16.12 -29.75 -30.99
N PRO A 344 -17.01 -29.41 -31.94
CA PRO A 344 -18.17 -30.24 -32.28
C PRO A 344 -17.78 -31.66 -32.68
N THR A 345 -16.67 -31.80 -33.42
CA THR A 345 -16.16 -33.10 -33.90
C THR A 345 -15.27 -33.85 -32.90
N GLN A 346 -14.90 -33.26 -31.76
CA GLN A 346 -13.91 -33.82 -30.82
C GLN A 346 -14.33 -33.53 -29.37
N SER A 347 -15.10 -34.44 -28.76
CA SER A 347 -15.64 -34.29 -27.40
C SER A 347 -14.57 -34.07 -26.33
N GLU A 348 -13.43 -34.75 -26.44
CA GLU A 348 -12.31 -34.65 -25.49
C GLU A 348 -11.64 -33.27 -25.45
N TRP A 349 -11.82 -32.45 -26.49
CA TRP A 349 -11.16 -31.15 -26.63
C TRP A 349 -12.06 -29.96 -26.26
N ARG A 350 -13.28 -30.22 -25.79
CA ARG A 350 -14.25 -29.18 -25.42
C ARG A 350 -13.80 -28.39 -24.19
N LEU A 351 -14.00 -27.07 -24.23
CA LEU A 351 -13.79 -26.18 -23.08
C LEU A 351 -15.04 -26.07 -22.20
N LEU A 352 -16.23 -26.15 -22.82
CA LEU A 352 -17.51 -26.20 -22.13
C LEU A 352 -18.04 -27.63 -22.11
N GLN A 353 -18.58 -28.06 -20.97
CA GLN A 353 -19.21 -29.38 -20.83
C GLN A 353 -20.59 -29.39 -21.50
N VAL A 354 -20.58 -29.60 -22.81
CA VAL A 354 -21.79 -29.68 -23.64
C VAL A 354 -21.87 -31.02 -24.38
N SER A 355 -23.10 -31.52 -24.56
CA SER A 355 -23.39 -32.78 -25.26
C SER A 355 -22.99 -32.70 -26.74
N ASN A 356 -22.83 -33.85 -27.41
CA ASN A 356 -22.45 -33.88 -28.83
C ASN A 356 -23.44 -33.08 -29.71
N ARG A 357 -24.74 -33.29 -29.50
CA ARG A 357 -25.80 -32.53 -30.20
C ARG A 357 -25.77 -31.05 -29.80
N GLY A 358 -25.55 -30.75 -28.52
CA GLY A 358 -25.41 -29.39 -28.01
C GLY A 358 -24.24 -28.62 -28.65
N ALA A 359 -23.07 -29.25 -28.78
CA ALA A 359 -21.89 -28.66 -29.38
C ALA A 359 -22.09 -28.31 -30.86
N HIS A 360 -22.69 -29.20 -31.64
CA HIS A 360 -22.99 -28.95 -33.05
C HIS A 360 -24.02 -27.83 -33.23
N THR A 361 -25.12 -27.87 -32.47
CA THR A 361 -26.21 -26.88 -32.57
C THR A 361 -25.81 -25.50 -32.07
N LEU A 362 -25.08 -25.40 -30.96
CA LEU A 362 -24.56 -24.11 -30.48
C LEU A 362 -23.51 -23.55 -31.45
N SER A 363 -22.62 -24.39 -31.98
CA SER A 363 -21.60 -23.93 -32.92
C SER A 363 -22.20 -23.48 -34.25
N SER A 364 -23.24 -24.16 -34.75
CA SER A 364 -23.92 -23.73 -35.98
C SER A 364 -24.75 -22.46 -35.75
N ALA A 365 -25.42 -22.34 -34.60
CA ALA A 365 -26.17 -21.12 -34.25
C ALA A 365 -25.28 -19.88 -34.17
N VAL A 366 -24.12 -19.98 -33.48
CA VAL A 366 -23.15 -18.87 -33.38
C VAL A 366 -22.60 -18.49 -34.76
N LEU A 367 -22.27 -19.48 -35.60
CA LEU A 367 -21.79 -19.24 -36.96
C LEU A 367 -22.86 -18.61 -37.84
N LEU A 368 -24.11 -19.10 -37.79
CA LEU A 368 -25.24 -18.54 -38.53
C LEU A 368 -25.51 -17.09 -38.12
N MET A 369 -25.48 -16.77 -36.83
CA MET A 369 -25.64 -15.39 -36.38
C MET A 369 -24.51 -14.48 -36.89
N ALA A 370 -23.26 -14.95 -36.86
CA ALA A 370 -22.12 -14.20 -37.41
C ALA A 370 -22.22 -14.01 -38.92
N LEU A 371 -22.66 -15.04 -39.66
CA LEU A 371 -22.87 -14.97 -41.10
C LEU A 371 -24.00 -14.00 -41.45
N VAL A 372 -25.16 -14.10 -40.79
CA VAL A 372 -26.30 -13.22 -41.02
C VAL A 372 -25.95 -11.77 -40.70
N ASN A 373 -25.26 -11.52 -39.58
CA ASN A 373 -24.80 -10.18 -39.23
C ASN A 373 -23.76 -9.64 -40.20
N GLY A 374 -22.81 -10.48 -40.62
CA GLY A 374 -21.81 -10.11 -41.63
C GLY A 374 -22.42 -9.80 -42.99
N LEU A 375 -23.38 -10.59 -43.45
CA LEU A 375 -24.12 -10.33 -44.70
C LEU A 375 -24.93 -9.04 -44.62
N ASP A 376 -25.57 -8.77 -43.49
CA ASP A 376 -26.28 -7.50 -43.27
C ASP A 376 -25.33 -6.28 -43.32
N TYR A 377 -24.14 -6.39 -42.71
CA TYR A 377 -23.10 -5.36 -42.83
C TYR A 377 -22.68 -5.16 -44.29
N LEU A 378 -22.32 -6.25 -44.99
CA LEU A 378 -21.90 -6.21 -46.40
C LEU A 378 -22.97 -5.60 -47.30
N PHE A 379 -24.22 -6.03 -47.15
CA PHE A 379 -25.32 -5.49 -47.93
C PHE A 379 -25.60 -4.03 -47.62
N GLY A 380 -25.42 -3.60 -46.36
CA GLY A 380 -25.44 -2.18 -46.00
C GLY A 380 -24.38 -1.38 -46.75
N THR A 381 -23.14 -1.86 -46.76
CA THR A 381 -22.03 -1.22 -47.49
C THR A 381 -22.28 -1.16 -49.00
N ILE A 382 -22.85 -2.21 -49.59
CA ILE A 382 -23.24 -2.22 -51.01
C ILE A 382 -24.31 -1.16 -51.28
N SER A 383 -25.36 -1.10 -50.46
CA SER A 383 -26.44 -0.14 -50.64
C SER A 383 -25.95 1.30 -50.51
N GLU A 384 -25.04 1.57 -49.56
CA GLU A 384 -24.43 2.90 -49.38
C GLU A 384 -23.52 3.27 -50.56
N THR A 385 -22.67 2.35 -51.02
CA THR A 385 -21.72 2.59 -52.13
C THR A 385 -22.44 2.80 -53.47
N LEU A 386 -23.55 2.11 -53.68
CA LEU A 386 -24.35 2.19 -54.91
C LEU A 386 -25.47 3.25 -54.82
N TYR A 387 -25.48 4.09 -53.78
CA TYR A 387 -26.51 5.11 -53.54
C TYR A 387 -27.95 4.55 -53.63
N SER A 388 -28.13 3.31 -53.14
CA SER A 388 -29.42 2.63 -53.17
C SER A 388 -30.40 3.30 -52.20
N PRO A 389 -31.71 3.27 -52.49
CA PRO A 389 -32.72 3.81 -51.59
C PRO A 389 -32.64 3.20 -50.19
N LEU A 390 -32.76 4.04 -49.15
CA LEU A 390 -32.68 3.63 -47.73
C LEU A 390 -33.64 2.48 -47.38
N ILE A 391 -34.79 2.38 -48.07
CA ILE A 391 -35.78 1.32 -47.87
C ILE A 391 -35.20 -0.09 -48.08
N VAL A 392 -34.26 -0.25 -49.02
CA VAL A 392 -33.61 -1.54 -49.31
C VAL A 392 -32.72 -1.98 -48.16
N THR A 393 -31.93 -1.05 -47.61
CA THR A 393 -31.10 -1.30 -46.43
C THR A 393 -31.95 -1.67 -45.22
N VAL A 394 -33.03 -0.93 -44.97
CA VAL A 394 -33.94 -1.22 -43.86
C VAL A 394 -34.59 -2.60 -44.02
N ALA A 395 -35.06 -2.96 -45.22
CA ALA A 395 -35.68 -4.26 -45.46
C ALA A 395 -34.72 -5.44 -45.22
N LYS A 396 -33.46 -5.34 -45.67
CA LYS A 396 -32.44 -6.38 -45.43
C LYS A 396 -32.12 -6.53 -43.93
N SER A 397 -31.94 -5.41 -43.24
CA SER A 397 -31.66 -5.41 -41.80
C SER A 397 -32.84 -5.88 -40.96
N PHE A 398 -34.08 -5.67 -41.42
CA PHE A 398 -35.28 -6.25 -40.83
C PHE A 398 -35.23 -7.79 -40.89
N VAL A 399 -34.97 -8.37 -42.06
CA VAL A 399 -34.88 -9.83 -42.23
C VAL A 399 -33.73 -10.41 -41.41
N ALA A 400 -32.54 -9.80 -41.45
CA ALA A 400 -31.38 -10.27 -40.70
C ALA A 400 -31.62 -10.26 -39.18
N SER A 401 -32.23 -9.20 -38.65
CA SER A 401 -32.52 -9.07 -37.21
C SER A 401 -33.57 -10.07 -36.74
N ILE A 402 -34.60 -10.36 -37.56
CA ILE A 402 -35.59 -11.40 -37.26
C ILE A 402 -34.95 -12.78 -37.25
N ILE A 403 -34.10 -13.09 -38.23
CA ILE A 403 -33.39 -14.39 -38.28
C ILE A 403 -32.54 -14.57 -37.02
N ILE A 404 -31.78 -13.54 -36.61
CA ILE A 404 -30.98 -13.59 -35.37
C ILE A 404 -31.88 -13.76 -34.15
N GLY A 405 -33.00 -13.03 -34.06
CA GLY A 405 -33.99 -13.18 -32.98
C GLY A 405 -34.58 -14.59 -32.89
N LEU A 406 -34.91 -15.20 -34.02
CA LEU A 406 -35.41 -16.58 -34.10
C LEU A 406 -34.33 -17.61 -33.71
N ILE A 407 -33.07 -17.39 -34.09
CA ILE A 407 -31.95 -18.23 -33.67
C ILE A 407 -31.79 -18.17 -32.14
N LEU A 408 -31.81 -16.98 -31.54
CA LEU A 408 -31.72 -16.81 -30.08
C LEU A 408 -32.87 -17.53 -29.35
N LEU A 409 -34.10 -17.40 -29.84
CA LEU A 409 -35.26 -18.11 -29.29
C LEU A 409 -35.09 -19.63 -29.41
N THR A 410 -34.68 -20.12 -30.57
CA THR A 410 -34.46 -21.55 -30.82
C THR A 410 -33.39 -22.11 -29.89
N VAL A 411 -32.25 -21.42 -29.73
CA VAL A 411 -31.17 -21.80 -28.83
C VAL A 411 -31.64 -21.84 -27.37
N SER A 412 -32.56 -20.96 -26.96
CA SER A 412 -33.08 -20.92 -25.59
C SER A 412 -33.88 -22.15 -25.16
N PHE A 413 -34.41 -22.93 -26.10
CA PHE A 413 -35.14 -24.18 -25.82
C PHE A 413 -34.25 -25.41 -25.81
N LEU A 414 -32.99 -25.27 -26.22
CA LEU A 414 -32.04 -26.38 -26.26
C LEU A 414 -31.64 -26.83 -24.84
N ARG A 415 -31.21 -28.09 -24.76
CA ARG A 415 -30.64 -28.70 -23.54
C ARG A 415 -29.21 -29.17 -23.80
N PRO A 416 -28.26 -28.23 -24.02
CA PRO A 416 -26.94 -28.58 -24.52
C PRO A 416 -25.95 -28.99 -23.42
N VAL A 417 -26.28 -28.81 -22.14
CA VAL A 417 -25.33 -28.96 -21.01
C VAL A 417 -25.30 -30.41 -20.50
N ILE A 418 -24.13 -30.86 -20.05
CA ILE A 418 -23.93 -32.18 -19.42
C ILE A 418 -23.93 -32.02 -17.89
N GLY A 419 -24.58 -32.95 -17.18
CA GLY A 419 -24.54 -33.00 -15.71
C GLY A 419 -23.26 -33.64 -15.17
N GLU A 420 -22.90 -33.35 -13.91
CA GLU A 420 -21.79 -34.02 -13.24
C GLU A 420 -21.98 -35.54 -13.30
N GLY A 421 -21.00 -36.25 -13.89
CA GLY A 421 -21.00 -37.71 -14.02
C GLY A 421 -21.76 -38.30 -15.24
N GLN A 422 -22.27 -37.47 -16.15
CA GLN A 422 -22.89 -37.95 -17.40
C GLN A 422 -21.93 -37.92 -18.60
N ASP A 423 -22.09 -38.89 -19.51
CA ASP A 423 -21.31 -38.97 -20.75
C ASP A 423 -21.75 -37.92 -21.79
N TYR A 424 -20.83 -37.60 -22.72
CA TYR A 424 -21.07 -36.62 -23.78
C TYR A 424 -22.23 -36.96 -24.74
N GLU A 425 -22.69 -38.21 -24.72
CA GLU A 425 -23.81 -38.70 -25.53
C GLU A 425 -25.18 -38.56 -24.86
N THR A 426 -25.24 -38.63 -23.52
CA THR A 426 -26.49 -38.71 -22.75
C THR A 426 -26.88 -37.40 -22.05
N GLY A 427 -25.98 -36.41 -22.03
CA GLY A 427 -26.23 -35.10 -21.42
C GLY A 427 -27.45 -34.36 -21.97
N ASN A 428 -28.41 -34.04 -21.09
CA ASN A 428 -29.69 -33.40 -21.43
C ASN A 428 -30.11 -32.28 -20.45
N GLN A 429 -29.13 -31.54 -19.92
CA GLN A 429 -29.42 -30.44 -18.99
C GLN A 429 -29.66 -29.11 -19.72
N ARG A 430 -30.54 -28.30 -19.13
CA ARG A 430 -30.86 -26.95 -19.64
C ARG A 430 -29.70 -26.00 -19.38
N LEU A 431 -29.57 -24.98 -20.23
CA LEU A 431 -28.71 -23.83 -19.94
C LEU A 431 -29.10 -23.18 -18.59
N PRO A 432 -28.16 -22.48 -17.92
CA PRO A 432 -28.47 -21.73 -16.71
C PRO A 432 -29.68 -20.82 -16.90
N ARG A 433 -30.58 -20.76 -15.91
CA ARG A 433 -31.87 -20.05 -16.01
C ARG A 433 -31.70 -18.59 -16.45
N TRP A 434 -30.72 -17.90 -15.90
CA TRP A 434 -30.42 -16.50 -16.23
C TRP A 434 -30.06 -16.33 -17.71
N LEU A 435 -29.28 -17.24 -18.29
CA LEU A 435 -28.86 -17.19 -19.69
C LEU A 435 -30.03 -17.48 -20.63
N VAL A 436 -30.88 -18.45 -20.29
CA VAL A 436 -32.11 -18.75 -21.06
C VAL A 436 -33.05 -17.53 -21.09
N ILE A 437 -33.22 -16.85 -19.96
CA ILE A 437 -34.03 -15.63 -19.89
C ILE A 437 -33.44 -14.55 -20.79
N LEU A 438 -32.12 -14.31 -20.74
CA LEU A 438 -31.46 -13.32 -21.61
C LEU A 438 -31.64 -13.64 -23.10
N LEU A 439 -31.47 -14.90 -23.51
CA LEU A 439 -31.65 -15.30 -24.91
C LEU A 439 -33.10 -15.09 -25.38
N ARG A 440 -34.09 -15.40 -24.53
CA ARG A 440 -35.51 -15.20 -24.85
C ARG A 440 -35.89 -13.74 -24.93
N VAL A 441 -35.53 -12.96 -23.91
CA VAL A 441 -35.79 -11.52 -23.87
C VAL A 441 -35.08 -10.85 -25.04
N GLY A 442 -33.81 -11.17 -25.29
CA GLY A 442 -33.07 -10.64 -26.43
C GLY A 442 -33.74 -10.96 -27.77
N GLY A 443 -34.13 -12.23 -28.00
CA GLY A 443 -34.84 -12.63 -29.21
C GLY A 443 -36.19 -11.93 -29.39
N LEU A 444 -37.00 -11.85 -28.32
CA LEU A 444 -38.30 -11.14 -28.35
C LEU A 444 -38.14 -9.63 -28.55
N VAL A 445 -37.12 -9.00 -27.94
CA VAL A 445 -36.83 -7.57 -28.12
C VAL A 445 -36.41 -7.28 -29.55
N LEU A 446 -35.56 -8.11 -30.16
CA LEU A 446 -35.17 -7.94 -31.57
C LEU A 446 -36.39 -8.01 -32.50
N ILE A 447 -37.22 -9.05 -32.34
CA ILE A 447 -38.42 -9.24 -33.16
C ILE A 447 -39.43 -8.11 -32.90
N GLY A 448 -39.67 -7.75 -31.64
CA GLY A 448 -40.58 -6.67 -31.26
C GLY A 448 -40.14 -5.31 -31.78
N ALA A 449 -38.85 -4.99 -31.71
CA ALA A 449 -38.29 -3.75 -32.27
C ALA A 449 -38.46 -3.71 -33.80
N CYS A 450 -38.24 -4.81 -34.51
CA CYS A 450 -38.53 -4.91 -35.94
C CYS A 450 -40.01 -4.68 -36.26
N LEU A 451 -40.92 -5.36 -35.56
CA LEU A 451 -42.37 -5.29 -35.81
C LEU A 451 -42.98 -3.91 -35.48
N THR A 452 -42.39 -3.17 -34.55
CA THR A 452 -42.82 -1.81 -34.17
C THR A 452 -42.24 -0.71 -35.05
N GLY A 453 -41.31 -1.06 -35.96
CA GLY A 453 -40.68 -0.15 -36.92
C GLY A 453 -39.30 0.38 -36.50
N TYR A 454 -38.76 -0.05 -35.35
CA TYR A 454 -37.42 0.32 -34.87
C TYR A 454 -36.33 -0.61 -35.43
N VAL A 455 -36.26 -0.70 -36.76
CA VAL A 455 -35.33 -1.62 -37.45
C VAL A 455 -33.86 -1.26 -37.19
N GLY A 456 -33.53 0.04 -37.09
CA GLY A 456 -32.18 0.49 -36.74
C GLY A 456 -31.73 -0.01 -35.37
N LEU A 457 -32.60 0.10 -34.35
CA LEU A 457 -32.35 -0.45 -33.02
C LEU A 457 -32.19 -1.98 -33.04
N ALA A 458 -33.07 -2.70 -33.74
CA ALA A 458 -32.99 -4.16 -33.85
C ALA A 458 -31.68 -4.60 -34.51
N ARG A 459 -31.29 -3.95 -35.61
CA ARG A 459 -30.01 -4.19 -36.30
C ARG A 459 -28.82 -3.97 -35.37
N PHE A 460 -28.81 -2.83 -34.66
CA PHE A 460 -27.74 -2.50 -33.72
C PHE A 460 -27.64 -3.54 -32.59
N LEU A 461 -28.75 -3.90 -31.96
CA LEU A 461 -28.78 -4.91 -30.90
C LEU A 461 -28.33 -6.28 -31.41
N ALA A 462 -28.74 -6.68 -32.61
CA ALA A 462 -28.32 -7.93 -33.23
C ALA A 462 -26.79 -7.94 -33.45
N THR A 463 -26.23 -6.87 -33.98
CA THR A 463 -24.77 -6.69 -34.11
C THR A 463 -24.07 -6.73 -32.76
N GLN A 464 -24.57 -6.03 -31.73
CA GLN A 464 -23.94 -6.06 -30.41
C GLN A 464 -23.97 -7.43 -29.77
N ILE A 465 -25.06 -8.20 -29.90
CA ILE A 465 -25.16 -9.56 -29.36
C ILE A 465 -24.07 -10.46 -29.96
N VAL A 466 -23.85 -10.37 -31.27
CA VAL A 466 -22.84 -11.18 -31.96
C VAL A 466 -21.41 -10.68 -31.67
N ALA A 467 -21.16 -9.39 -31.87
CA ALA A 467 -19.83 -8.80 -31.71
C ALA A 467 -19.36 -8.80 -30.25
N THR A 468 -20.19 -8.31 -29.32
CA THR A 468 -19.88 -8.33 -27.88
C THR A 468 -19.78 -9.77 -27.38
N GLY A 469 -20.63 -10.68 -27.88
CA GLY A 469 -20.55 -12.11 -27.57
C GLY A 469 -19.19 -12.73 -27.96
N ALA A 470 -18.67 -12.40 -29.15
CA ALA A 470 -17.36 -12.87 -29.61
C ALA A 470 -16.20 -12.29 -28.78
N VAL A 471 -16.26 -11.00 -28.41
CA VAL A 471 -15.26 -10.36 -27.54
C VAL A 471 -15.29 -10.96 -26.14
N LEU A 472 -16.48 -11.13 -25.53
CA LEU A 472 -16.64 -11.75 -24.22
C LEU A 472 -16.17 -13.21 -24.20
N ALA A 473 -16.45 -13.98 -25.25
CA ALA A 473 -15.95 -15.34 -25.38
C ALA A 473 -14.41 -15.38 -25.44
N THR A 474 -13.79 -14.43 -26.15
CA THR A 474 -12.34 -14.29 -26.24
C THR A 474 -11.73 -13.88 -24.89
N MET A 475 -12.33 -12.90 -24.22
CA MET A 475 -11.94 -12.49 -22.85
C MET A 475 -12.07 -13.65 -21.88
N TYR A 476 -13.15 -14.42 -21.96
CA TYR A 476 -13.37 -15.59 -21.10
C TYR A 476 -12.30 -16.65 -21.29
N ILE A 477 -11.88 -16.95 -22.54
CA ILE A 477 -10.72 -17.81 -22.81
C ILE A 477 -9.44 -17.22 -22.20
N GLY A 478 -9.23 -15.91 -22.29
CA GLY A 478 -8.11 -15.20 -21.65
C GLY A 478 -8.11 -15.37 -20.12
N ILE A 479 -9.26 -15.16 -19.47
CA ILE A 479 -9.44 -15.33 -18.03
C ILE A 479 -9.28 -16.79 -17.61
N LEU A 480 -9.79 -17.74 -18.38
CA LEU A 480 -9.51 -19.14 -18.13
C LEU A 480 -8.01 -19.43 -18.24
N SER A 481 -7.30 -18.76 -19.16
CA SER A 481 -5.86 -18.97 -19.41
C SER A 481 -5.01 -18.39 -18.28
N GLY A 482 -5.38 -17.23 -17.75
CA GLY A 482 -4.75 -16.68 -16.55
C GLY A 482 -5.02 -17.54 -15.31
N LYS A 483 -6.24 -18.09 -15.15
CA LYS A 483 -6.59 -19.02 -14.05
C LYS A 483 -5.81 -20.33 -14.15
N ALA A 484 -5.65 -20.81 -15.37
CA ALA A 484 -4.89 -22.00 -15.71
C ALA A 484 -3.40 -21.87 -15.31
N ILE A 485 -2.79 -20.73 -15.62
CA ILE A 485 -1.36 -20.48 -15.38
C ILE A 485 -1.05 -20.13 -13.91
N SER A 486 -1.99 -19.50 -13.22
CA SER A 486 -1.88 -19.15 -11.79
C SER A 486 -2.13 -20.32 -10.83
N ARG A 487 -2.55 -21.49 -11.32
CA ARG A 487 -2.67 -22.69 -10.48
C ARG A 487 -1.30 -23.11 -9.94
N GLN A 488 -1.30 -23.58 -8.70
CA GLN A 488 -0.08 -24.01 -8.02
C GLN A 488 0.70 -25.03 -8.87
N GLY A 489 1.98 -24.76 -9.13
CA GLY A 489 2.86 -25.61 -9.93
C GLY A 489 2.64 -25.60 -11.44
N ALA A 490 1.51 -25.11 -11.95
CA ALA A 490 1.19 -25.11 -13.39
C ALA A 490 2.16 -24.23 -14.21
N PHE A 491 2.59 -23.10 -13.65
CA PHE A 491 3.58 -22.25 -14.31
C PHE A 491 4.96 -22.92 -14.41
N SER A 492 5.35 -23.73 -13.44
CA SER A 492 6.64 -24.44 -13.45
C SER A 492 6.75 -25.43 -14.62
N GLU A 493 5.62 -25.99 -15.07
CA GLU A 493 5.53 -26.87 -16.22
C GLU A 493 5.52 -26.11 -17.56
N SER A 494 5.22 -24.81 -17.52
CA SER A 494 5.23 -23.94 -18.70
C SER A 494 6.66 -23.73 -19.23
N LEU A 495 6.80 -23.31 -20.49
CA LEU A 495 8.13 -23.00 -21.05
C LEU A 495 8.75 -21.78 -20.39
N ALA A 496 7.95 -20.76 -20.08
CA ALA A 496 8.40 -19.57 -19.39
C ALA A 496 8.91 -19.94 -18.00
N GLY A 497 8.16 -20.74 -17.23
CA GLY A 497 8.58 -21.22 -15.92
C GLY A 497 9.80 -22.12 -15.96
N ARG A 498 9.90 -23.08 -16.89
CA ARG A 498 11.10 -23.91 -17.06
C ARG A 498 12.33 -23.09 -17.46
N TYR A 499 12.14 -22.08 -18.32
CA TYR A 499 13.21 -21.18 -18.74
C TYR A 499 13.66 -20.29 -17.58
N LEU A 500 12.72 -19.63 -16.87
CA LEU A 500 12.99 -18.79 -15.71
C LEU A 500 13.65 -19.59 -14.59
N GLY A 501 13.15 -20.78 -14.29
CA GLY A 501 13.72 -21.69 -13.29
C GLY A 501 15.14 -22.11 -13.63
N ARG A 502 15.42 -22.45 -14.90
CA ARG A 502 16.80 -22.82 -15.33
C ARG A 502 17.73 -21.61 -15.41
N ARG A 503 17.25 -20.45 -15.83
CA ARG A 503 18.06 -19.25 -16.05
C ARG A 503 18.43 -18.55 -14.76
N PHE A 504 17.50 -18.50 -13.80
CA PHE A 504 17.62 -17.75 -12.55
C PHE A 504 17.67 -18.63 -11.30
N GLY A 505 17.61 -19.97 -11.42
CA GLY A 505 17.71 -20.88 -10.29
C GLY A 505 16.56 -20.74 -9.28
N LEU A 506 15.37 -20.34 -9.74
CA LEU A 506 14.23 -20.05 -8.88
C LEU A 506 13.71 -21.32 -8.19
N GLY A 507 13.55 -21.25 -6.87
CA GLY A 507 12.89 -22.30 -6.09
C GLY A 507 11.39 -22.43 -6.43
N PRO A 508 10.73 -23.52 -5.97
CA PRO A 508 9.33 -23.80 -6.29
C PRO A 508 8.38 -22.67 -5.87
N VAL A 509 8.63 -22.02 -4.73
CA VAL A 509 7.83 -20.88 -4.24
C VAL A 509 7.95 -19.66 -5.16
N ALA A 510 9.16 -19.35 -5.63
CA ALA A 510 9.39 -18.19 -6.50
C ALA A 510 8.80 -18.41 -7.91
N LEU A 511 8.84 -19.65 -8.41
CA LEU A 511 8.16 -20.03 -9.66
C LEU A 511 6.64 -19.97 -9.52
N ASP A 512 6.09 -20.32 -8.37
CA ASP A 512 4.66 -20.23 -8.10
C ASP A 512 4.18 -18.77 -8.05
N GLN A 513 4.95 -17.90 -7.37
CA GLN A 513 4.71 -16.46 -7.36
C GLN A 513 4.80 -15.84 -8.76
N ALA A 514 5.77 -16.28 -9.58
CA ALA A 514 5.86 -15.87 -10.97
C ALA A 514 4.64 -16.34 -11.80
N GLY A 515 4.10 -17.52 -11.50
CA GLY A 515 2.87 -18.04 -12.09
C GLY A 515 1.63 -17.21 -11.75
N LEU A 516 1.49 -16.80 -10.48
CA LEU A 516 0.46 -15.87 -10.04
C LEU A 516 0.57 -14.53 -10.78
N ALA A 517 1.77 -13.95 -10.84
CA ALA A 517 2.02 -12.70 -11.56
C ALA A 517 1.71 -12.81 -13.06
N ALA A 518 2.11 -13.92 -13.71
CA ALA A 518 1.80 -14.20 -15.11
C ALA A 518 0.28 -14.35 -15.35
N GLY A 519 -0.43 -15.03 -14.44
CA GLY A 519 -1.89 -15.17 -14.49
C GLY A 519 -2.61 -13.82 -14.38
N LEU A 520 -2.18 -12.97 -13.43
CA LEU A 520 -2.69 -11.60 -13.28
C LEU A 520 -2.38 -10.75 -14.52
N GLY A 521 -1.19 -10.89 -15.10
CA GLY A 521 -0.82 -10.22 -16.35
C GLY A 521 -1.74 -10.60 -17.50
N ILE A 522 -2.12 -11.88 -17.62
CA ILE A 522 -3.08 -12.33 -18.64
C ILE A 522 -4.47 -11.75 -18.38
N TYR A 523 -4.92 -11.62 -17.13
CA TYR A 523 -6.18 -10.93 -16.81
C TYR A 523 -6.13 -9.46 -17.22
N ALA A 524 -5.03 -8.78 -16.88
CA ALA A 524 -4.84 -7.39 -17.25
C ALA A 524 -4.89 -7.22 -18.78
N VAL A 525 -4.22 -8.07 -19.55
CA VAL A 525 -4.27 -8.05 -21.02
C VAL A 525 -5.68 -8.33 -21.53
N ALA A 526 -6.35 -9.38 -21.03
CA ALA A 526 -7.71 -9.71 -21.47
C ALA A 526 -8.70 -8.55 -21.23
N LEU A 527 -8.58 -7.84 -20.11
CA LEU A 527 -9.39 -6.67 -19.79
C LEU A 527 -8.97 -5.43 -20.60
N ALA A 528 -7.66 -5.16 -20.70
CA ALA A 528 -7.11 -4.00 -21.38
C ALA A 528 -7.40 -3.99 -22.89
N PHE A 529 -7.52 -5.16 -23.53
CA PHE A 529 -7.95 -5.25 -24.93
C PHE A 529 -9.46 -5.48 -25.06
N GLY A 530 -10.04 -6.32 -24.20
CA GLY A 530 -11.44 -6.71 -24.29
C GLY A 530 -12.41 -5.56 -24.00
N VAL A 531 -12.17 -4.78 -22.94
CA VAL A 531 -13.06 -3.66 -22.56
C VAL A 531 -13.07 -2.57 -23.64
N PRO A 532 -11.92 -2.07 -24.16
CA PRO A 532 -11.92 -1.11 -25.26
C PRO A 532 -12.58 -1.63 -26.54
N LEU A 533 -12.43 -2.92 -26.88
CA LEU A 533 -13.11 -3.51 -28.04
C LEU A 533 -14.64 -3.51 -27.87
N ILE A 534 -15.15 -3.78 -26.66
CA ILE A 534 -16.58 -3.65 -26.36
C ILE A 534 -17.00 -2.18 -26.47
N LEU A 535 -16.28 -1.25 -25.85
CA LEU A 535 -16.61 0.17 -25.92
C LEU A 535 -16.63 0.67 -27.37
N PHE A 536 -15.64 0.28 -28.18
CA PHE A 536 -15.59 0.59 -29.61
C PHE A 536 -16.79 0.03 -30.36
N SER A 537 -17.16 -1.23 -30.09
CA SER A 537 -18.36 -1.85 -30.66
C SER A 537 -19.61 -1.04 -30.33
N TRP A 538 -19.69 -0.41 -29.16
CA TRP A 538 -20.81 0.43 -28.72
C TRP A 538 -20.74 1.90 -29.19
N GLY A 539 -19.78 2.24 -30.08
CA GLY A 539 -19.66 3.57 -30.67
C GLY A 539 -18.78 4.55 -29.89
N PHE A 540 -18.04 4.10 -28.87
CA PHE A 540 -17.03 4.93 -28.21
C PHE A 540 -15.80 5.09 -29.11
N GLN A 541 -15.28 6.31 -29.21
CA GLN A 541 -14.07 6.58 -29.98
C GLN A 541 -12.79 6.35 -29.18
N PRO A 542 -11.64 6.15 -29.85
CA PRO A 542 -10.34 6.01 -29.18
C PRO A 542 -10.04 7.16 -28.21
N GLY A 543 -10.31 8.42 -28.57
CA GLY A 543 -10.09 9.56 -27.69
C GLY A 543 -11.02 9.60 -26.46
N ASP A 544 -12.24 9.07 -26.57
CA ASP A 544 -13.15 8.97 -25.43
C ASP A 544 -12.68 7.87 -24.46
N ILE A 545 -12.17 6.77 -25.00
CA ILE A 545 -11.60 5.66 -24.23
C ILE A 545 -10.29 6.11 -23.56
N GLU A 546 -9.44 6.84 -24.29
CA GLU A 546 -8.18 7.39 -23.78
C GLU A 546 -8.43 8.40 -22.68
N SER A 547 -9.36 9.34 -22.86
CA SER A 547 -9.70 10.32 -21.83
C SER A 547 -10.32 9.65 -20.59
N TRP A 548 -11.16 8.63 -20.75
CA TRP A 548 -11.67 7.84 -19.63
C TRP A 548 -10.56 7.06 -18.92
N ALA A 549 -9.67 6.42 -19.67
CA ALA A 549 -8.51 5.70 -19.13
C ALA A 549 -7.57 6.66 -18.39
N TYR A 550 -7.29 7.83 -18.98
CA TYR A 550 -6.50 8.89 -18.36
C TYR A 550 -7.15 9.35 -17.06
N ARG A 551 -8.45 9.66 -17.04
CA ARG A 551 -9.18 10.05 -15.81
C ARG A 551 -9.16 8.96 -14.74
N LEU A 552 -9.22 7.68 -15.11
CA LEU A 552 -9.02 6.56 -14.18
C LEU A 552 -7.60 6.53 -13.60
N LEU A 553 -6.60 6.76 -14.45
CA LEU A 553 -5.18 6.73 -14.07
C LEU A 553 -4.75 7.95 -13.25
N THR A 554 -5.20 9.16 -13.62
CA THR A 554 -4.84 10.44 -13.01
C THR A 554 -5.79 10.91 -11.92
N GLY A 555 -6.96 10.27 -11.80
CA GLY A 555 -7.82 10.30 -10.63
C GLY A 555 -9.12 11.08 -10.80
N ILE A 556 -10.13 10.61 -10.08
CA ILE A 556 -11.42 11.27 -9.93
C ILE A 556 -11.33 12.16 -8.69
N THR A 557 -11.55 13.46 -8.84
CA THR A 557 -11.68 14.39 -7.72
C THR A 557 -13.04 14.21 -7.06
N VAL A 558 -13.07 13.74 -5.81
CA VAL A 558 -14.29 13.68 -4.98
C VAL A 558 -14.07 14.61 -3.78
N GLY A 559 -14.61 15.83 -3.85
CA GLY A 559 -14.33 16.87 -2.86
C GLY A 559 -12.86 17.34 -2.90
N ASN A 560 -12.21 17.47 -1.74
CA ASN A 560 -10.78 17.81 -1.61
C ASN A 560 -9.82 16.62 -1.78
N ALA A 561 -10.32 15.41 -2.07
CA ALA A 561 -9.50 14.23 -2.27
C ALA A 561 -9.48 13.82 -3.74
N SER A 562 -8.30 13.75 -4.34
CA SER A 562 -8.07 13.16 -5.67
C SER A 562 -7.51 11.75 -5.50
N ILE A 563 -8.32 10.72 -5.69
CA ILE A 563 -7.84 9.33 -5.65
C ILE A 563 -7.56 8.91 -7.10
N SER A 564 -6.29 8.64 -7.38
CA SER A 564 -5.81 8.19 -8.69
C SER A 564 -5.28 6.76 -8.61
N LEU A 565 -5.42 5.97 -9.67
CA LEU A 565 -4.81 4.63 -9.70
C LEU A 565 -3.29 4.72 -9.59
N ILE A 566 -2.68 5.72 -10.22
CA ILE A 566 -1.24 5.99 -10.12
C ILE A 566 -0.86 6.35 -8.68
N GLY A 567 -1.64 7.21 -8.03
CA GLY A 567 -1.46 7.55 -6.62
C GLY A 567 -1.59 6.33 -5.71
N LEU A 568 -2.60 5.49 -5.94
CA LEU A 568 -2.80 4.26 -5.17
C LEU A 568 -1.61 3.30 -5.32
N PHE A 569 -1.17 3.04 -6.55
CA PHE A 569 0.02 2.22 -6.81
C PHE A 569 1.29 2.84 -6.23
N GLY A 570 1.46 4.16 -6.37
CA GLY A 570 2.55 4.92 -5.77
C GLY A 570 2.54 4.80 -4.25
N GLY A 571 1.37 4.92 -3.62
CA GLY A 571 1.17 4.76 -2.19
C GLY A 571 1.49 3.35 -1.69
N VAL A 572 1.03 2.32 -2.42
CA VAL A 572 1.39 0.92 -2.13
C VAL A 572 2.90 0.70 -2.28
N LEU A 573 3.52 1.27 -3.31
CA LEU A 573 4.95 1.16 -3.55
C LEU A 573 5.75 1.85 -2.43
N VAL A 574 5.38 3.08 -2.06
CA VAL A 574 5.98 3.83 -0.96
C VAL A 574 5.82 3.08 0.37
N PHE A 575 4.64 2.52 0.64
CA PHE A 575 4.40 1.68 1.81
C PHE A 575 5.30 0.43 1.80
N ALA A 576 5.40 -0.27 0.67
CA ALA A 576 6.23 -1.46 0.54
C ALA A 576 7.72 -1.14 0.74
N ILE A 577 8.20 -0.04 0.16
CA ILE A 577 9.57 0.46 0.37
C ILE A 577 9.79 0.78 1.85
N GLY A 578 8.88 1.53 2.48
CA GLY A 578 8.97 1.87 3.92
C GLY A 578 8.96 0.62 4.81
N TYR A 579 8.15 -0.38 4.47
CA TYR A 579 8.11 -1.67 5.17
C TYR A 579 9.42 -2.45 5.01
N ILE A 580 10.00 -2.49 3.81
CA ILE A 580 11.29 -3.14 3.55
C ILE A 580 12.40 -2.44 4.33
N ILE A 581 12.44 -1.09 4.30
CA ILE A 581 13.41 -0.30 5.07
C ILE A 581 13.26 -0.60 6.57
N THR A 582 12.03 -0.63 7.08
CA THR A 582 11.76 -0.96 8.49
C THR A 582 12.29 -2.35 8.85
N ARG A 583 12.00 -3.37 8.03
CA ARG A 583 12.48 -4.75 8.24
C ARG A 583 14.00 -4.84 8.17
N TRP A 584 14.61 -4.12 7.24
CA TRP A 584 16.06 -4.06 7.09
C TRP A 584 16.70 -3.41 8.32
N PHE A 585 16.16 -2.27 8.78
CA PHE A 585 16.63 -1.57 9.98
C PHE A 585 16.46 -2.42 11.24
N GLN A 586 15.30 -3.07 11.42
CA GLN A 586 15.09 -4.02 12.52
C GLN A 586 16.15 -5.11 12.51
N LYS A 587 16.42 -5.75 11.36
CA LYS A 587 17.40 -6.82 11.24
C LYS A 587 18.82 -6.33 11.51
N TRP A 588 19.17 -5.14 11.00
CA TRP A 588 20.46 -4.51 11.24
C TRP A 588 20.65 -4.21 12.74
N LEU A 589 19.66 -3.61 13.40
CA LEU A 589 19.69 -3.30 14.83
C LEU A 589 19.83 -4.58 15.67
N ASP A 590 19.07 -5.61 15.33
CA ASP A 590 19.03 -6.90 16.02
C ASP A 590 20.39 -7.63 15.96
N ASN A 591 21.05 -7.57 14.80
CA ASN A 591 22.29 -8.30 14.52
C ASN A 591 23.57 -7.51 14.86
N ASN A 592 23.58 -6.18 14.65
CA ASN A 592 24.79 -5.38 14.77
C ASN A 592 24.89 -4.68 16.13
N VAL A 593 23.78 -4.28 16.73
CA VAL A 593 23.77 -3.51 17.98
C VAL A 593 23.38 -4.42 19.16
N MET A 594 22.21 -5.04 19.10
CA MET A 594 21.67 -5.79 20.23
C MET A 594 22.41 -7.11 20.49
N ALA A 595 22.76 -7.86 19.44
CA ALA A 595 23.51 -9.10 19.60
C ALA A 595 24.94 -8.89 20.12
N ARG A 596 25.54 -7.71 19.86
CA ARG A 596 26.89 -7.38 20.36
C ARG A 596 26.87 -6.81 21.78
N GLY A 597 25.76 -6.18 22.18
CA GLY A 597 25.60 -5.52 23.49
C GLY A 597 25.10 -6.41 24.63
N GLN A 598 24.97 -7.73 24.44
CA GLN A 598 24.45 -8.69 25.45
C GLN A 598 23.11 -8.24 26.10
N VAL A 599 22.23 -7.64 25.29
CA VAL A 599 20.92 -7.16 25.77
C VAL A 599 20.00 -8.35 26.04
N ASP A 600 19.26 -8.31 27.16
CA ASP A 600 18.29 -9.34 27.54
C ASP A 600 17.25 -9.59 26.43
N ALA A 601 16.81 -10.85 26.30
CA ALA A 601 15.89 -11.28 25.25
C ALA A 601 14.54 -10.55 25.29
N GLY A 602 14.04 -10.21 26.48
CA GLY A 602 12.79 -9.47 26.66
C GLY A 602 12.87 -8.04 26.15
N VAL A 603 13.98 -7.34 26.45
CA VAL A 603 14.24 -5.98 25.96
C VAL A 603 14.44 -5.97 24.44
N ARG A 604 15.23 -6.93 23.92
CA ARG A 604 15.47 -7.09 22.48
C ARG A 604 14.17 -7.28 21.71
N ASN A 605 13.28 -8.15 22.19
CA ASN A 605 11.99 -8.39 21.55
C ASN A 605 11.06 -7.16 21.61
N SER A 606 11.05 -6.45 22.75
CA SER A 606 10.23 -5.26 22.95
C SER A 606 10.64 -4.12 22.02
N VAL A 607 11.95 -3.83 21.93
CA VAL A 607 12.48 -2.79 21.04
C VAL A 607 12.24 -3.14 19.57
N LYS A 608 12.50 -4.39 19.17
CA LYS A 608 12.23 -4.86 17.80
C LYS A 608 10.75 -4.69 17.44
N THR A 609 9.84 -5.08 18.32
CA THR A 609 8.40 -4.97 18.12
C THR A 609 7.95 -3.50 18.06
N GLY A 610 8.42 -2.66 18.97
CA GLY A 610 8.10 -1.22 19.00
C GLY A 610 8.55 -0.49 17.75
N ILE A 611 9.80 -0.70 17.30
CA ILE A 611 10.31 -0.14 16.05
C ILE A 611 9.52 -0.66 14.85
N GLY A 612 9.06 -1.92 14.90
CA GLY A 612 8.23 -2.50 13.85
C GLY A 612 6.89 -1.78 13.70
N TYR A 613 6.16 -1.60 14.80
CA TYR A 613 4.89 -0.88 14.78
C TYR A 613 5.07 0.58 14.38
N LEU A 614 6.09 1.26 14.91
CA LEU A 614 6.39 2.64 14.53
C LEU A 614 6.73 2.76 13.04
N GLY A 615 7.59 1.89 12.52
CA GLY A 615 7.98 1.90 11.11
C GLY A 615 6.81 1.57 10.17
N ILE A 616 5.93 0.64 10.54
CA ILE A 616 4.71 0.36 9.78
C ILE A 616 3.76 1.56 9.80
N ALA A 617 3.56 2.20 10.96
CA ALA A 617 2.69 3.38 11.07
C ALA A 617 3.22 4.54 10.21
N VAL A 618 4.52 4.81 10.25
CA VAL A 618 5.17 5.84 9.42
C VAL A 618 5.06 5.49 7.93
N ALA A 619 5.36 4.25 7.54
CA ALA A 619 5.23 3.79 6.16
C ALA A 619 3.77 3.91 5.67
N ALA A 620 2.79 3.62 6.52
CA ALA A 620 1.37 3.77 6.21
C ALA A 620 0.99 5.25 5.99
N ILE A 621 1.44 6.15 6.87
CA ILE A 621 1.19 7.60 6.71
C ILE A 621 1.77 8.10 5.38
N PHE A 622 3.02 7.76 5.06
CA PHE A 622 3.63 8.16 3.79
C PHE A 622 2.95 7.51 2.58
N GLY A 623 2.56 6.23 2.67
CA GLY A 623 1.82 5.53 1.63
C GLY A 623 0.45 6.18 1.35
N VAL A 624 -0.30 6.51 2.41
CA VAL A 624 -1.59 7.21 2.33
C VAL A 624 -1.42 8.62 1.75
N SER A 625 -0.39 9.36 2.19
CA SER A 625 -0.06 10.69 1.62
C SER A 625 0.24 10.60 0.13
N SER A 626 1.06 9.64 -0.27
CA SER A 626 1.43 9.43 -1.67
C SER A 626 0.25 8.96 -2.53
N ALA A 627 -0.79 8.41 -1.91
CA ALA A 627 -2.05 8.09 -2.58
C ALA A 627 -2.96 9.31 -2.83
N GLY A 628 -2.54 10.51 -2.41
CA GLY A 628 -3.28 11.76 -2.61
C GLY A 628 -4.32 12.06 -1.53
N LEU A 629 -4.28 11.34 -0.40
CA LEU A 629 -5.19 11.57 0.72
C LEU A 629 -4.66 12.64 1.68
N ASN A 630 -5.52 13.60 2.02
CA ASN A 630 -5.17 14.67 2.97
C ASN A 630 -5.12 14.12 4.39
N LEU A 631 -3.95 14.22 5.03
CA LEU A 631 -3.66 13.71 6.37
C LEU A 631 -3.92 14.72 7.50
N SER A 632 -4.47 15.91 7.20
CA SER A 632 -4.70 16.96 8.20
C SER A 632 -5.53 16.46 9.39
N SER A 633 -6.55 15.62 9.15
CA SER A 633 -7.37 15.02 10.21
C SER A 633 -6.60 13.98 11.04
N LEU A 634 -5.65 13.25 10.44
CA LEU A 634 -4.80 12.32 11.17
C LEU A 634 -3.77 13.05 12.04
N ALA A 635 -3.29 14.22 11.61
CA ALA A 635 -2.36 15.04 12.37
C ALA A 635 -2.95 15.43 13.74
N LEU A 636 -4.24 15.79 13.79
CA LEU A 636 -4.93 16.14 15.03
C LEU A 636 -5.00 14.95 16.00
N VAL A 637 -5.29 13.75 15.49
CA VAL A 637 -5.29 12.51 16.29
C VAL A 637 -3.87 12.18 16.78
N ALA A 638 -2.86 12.32 15.92
CA ALA A 638 -1.47 12.09 16.28
C ALA A 638 -0.97 13.07 17.35
N SER A 639 -1.37 14.35 17.29
CA SER A 639 -1.07 15.35 18.31
C SER A 639 -1.68 14.98 19.66
N ALA A 640 -2.96 14.61 19.70
CA ALA A 640 -3.62 14.19 20.94
C ALA A 640 -2.98 12.92 21.54
N LEU A 641 -2.66 11.94 20.68
CA LEU A 641 -1.97 10.71 21.09
C LEU A 641 -0.57 10.99 21.64
N SER A 642 0.19 11.88 20.99
CA SER A 642 1.54 12.26 21.42
C SER A 642 1.53 12.92 22.79
N VAL A 643 0.57 13.82 23.04
CA VAL A 643 0.39 14.46 24.35
C VAL A 643 0.03 13.40 25.41
N GLY A 644 -0.89 12.48 25.11
CA GLY A 644 -1.26 11.39 26.02
C GLY A 644 -0.08 10.47 26.38
N ILE A 645 0.74 10.09 25.39
CA ILE A 645 1.96 9.30 25.63
C ILE A 645 2.98 10.09 26.45
N GLY A 646 3.15 11.39 26.18
CA GLY A 646 4.06 12.26 26.93
C GLY A 646 3.70 12.33 28.42
N PHE A 647 2.42 12.50 28.74
CA PHE A 647 1.94 12.45 30.12
C PHE A 647 2.15 11.07 30.77
N GLY A 648 1.91 9.98 30.04
CA GLY A 648 2.15 8.62 30.56
C GLY A 648 3.62 8.30 30.83
N LEU A 649 4.55 8.87 30.06
CA LEU A 649 6.00 8.62 30.18
C LEU A 649 6.72 9.59 31.13
N GLN A 650 6.03 10.63 31.62
CA GLN A 650 6.62 11.72 32.41
C GLN A 650 7.48 11.22 33.58
N ASN A 651 6.97 10.29 34.39
CA ASN A 651 7.67 9.76 35.55
C ASN A 651 8.92 8.94 35.17
N ILE A 652 8.88 8.25 34.04
CA ILE A 652 10.03 7.45 33.56
C ILE A 652 11.15 8.38 33.10
N VAL A 653 10.80 9.43 32.33
CA VAL A 653 11.77 10.44 31.88
C VAL A 653 12.35 11.20 33.07
N SER A 654 11.53 11.61 34.03
CA SER A 654 11.99 12.29 35.24
C SER A 654 13.04 11.45 35.99
N ASN A 655 12.77 10.18 36.27
CA ASN A 655 13.72 9.30 36.95
C ASN A 655 15.02 9.08 36.15
N PHE A 656 14.92 8.97 34.82
CA PHE A 656 16.09 8.82 33.95
C PHE A 656 16.98 10.07 33.99
N VAL A 657 16.38 11.26 33.84
CA VAL A 657 17.09 12.54 33.89
C VAL A 657 17.71 12.75 35.28
N SER A 658 16.97 12.48 36.36
CA SER A 658 17.49 12.52 37.73
C SER A 658 18.68 11.58 37.92
N GLY A 659 18.63 10.38 37.33
CA GLY A 659 19.76 9.45 37.37
C GLY A 659 21.01 9.97 36.67
N LEU A 660 20.87 10.60 35.49
CA LEU A 660 21.98 11.25 34.79
C LEU A 660 22.58 12.39 35.62
N ILE A 661 21.74 13.21 36.26
CA ILE A 661 22.19 14.30 37.14
C ILE A 661 23.00 13.73 38.31
N LEU A 662 22.49 12.71 39.01
CA LEU A 662 23.22 12.07 40.13
C LEU A 662 24.57 11.49 39.70
N LEU A 663 24.66 10.92 38.49
CA LEU A 663 25.92 10.36 37.95
C LEU A 663 26.95 11.44 37.62
N VAL A 664 26.49 12.61 37.16
CA VAL A 664 27.33 13.74 36.76
C VAL A 664 27.76 14.57 37.97
N GLU A 665 26.81 15.02 38.79
CA GLU A 665 27.07 15.89 39.94
C GLU A 665 27.64 15.13 41.15
N ARG A 666 27.31 13.84 41.28
CA ARG A 666 27.80 12.93 42.33
C ARG A 666 27.65 13.49 43.77
N PRO A 667 26.44 13.88 44.22
CA PRO A 667 26.22 14.33 45.60
C PRO A 667 26.51 13.24 46.65
N PHE A 668 26.49 11.97 46.23
CA PHE A 668 26.93 10.81 46.98
C PHE A 668 27.44 9.73 46.01
N LYS A 669 28.18 8.77 46.52
CA LYS A 669 28.80 7.68 45.73
C LYS A 669 28.40 6.31 46.28
N VAL A 670 28.60 5.28 45.46
CA VAL A 670 28.46 3.89 45.93
C VAL A 670 29.43 3.67 47.10
N GLY A 671 28.90 3.21 48.22
CA GLY A 671 29.61 3.07 49.49
C GLY A 671 29.34 4.17 50.51
N ASP A 672 28.70 5.29 50.12
CA ASP A 672 28.32 6.34 51.07
C ASP A 672 27.12 5.93 51.93
N TRP A 673 27.11 6.42 53.17
CA TRP A 673 25.99 6.30 54.08
C TRP A 673 25.06 7.51 53.93
N VAL A 674 23.88 7.27 53.36
CA VAL A 674 22.92 8.31 52.98
C VAL A 674 21.60 8.16 53.73
N VAL A 675 20.97 9.29 54.02
CA VAL A 675 19.64 9.42 54.61
C VAL A 675 18.78 10.20 53.64
N THR A 676 17.70 9.58 53.15
CA THR A 676 16.73 10.23 52.27
C THR A 676 15.32 9.94 52.78
N GLY A 677 14.58 10.99 53.15
CA GLY A 677 13.25 10.87 53.74
C GLY A 677 13.25 9.96 54.99
N THR A 678 12.65 8.78 54.87
CA THR A 678 12.55 7.75 55.93
C THR A 678 13.53 6.60 55.78
N THR A 679 14.35 6.59 54.72
CA THR A 679 15.29 5.51 54.42
C THR A 679 16.71 5.93 54.74
N GLU A 680 17.43 5.10 55.50
CA GLU A 680 18.82 5.28 55.85
C GLU A 680 19.61 4.00 55.57
N GLY A 681 20.79 4.13 54.97
CA GLY A 681 21.69 3.01 54.72
C GLY A 681 22.82 3.33 53.75
N THR A 682 23.53 2.28 53.36
CA THR A 682 24.70 2.40 52.47
C THR A 682 24.28 2.22 51.01
N VAL A 683 24.73 3.10 50.13
CA VAL A 683 24.46 3.00 48.68
C VAL A 683 25.22 1.81 48.09
N LYS A 684 24.50 0.83 47.55
CA LYS A 684 25.08 -0.37 46.92
C LYS A 684 25.26 -0.24 45.42
N ARG A 685 24.30 0.39 44.74
CA ARG A 685 24.35 0.55 43.28
C ARG A 685 23.55 1.78 42.83
N LEU A 686 24.16 2.58 41.98
CA LEU A 686 23.50 3.70 41.30
C LEU A 686 23.14 3.25 39.88
N SER A 687 21.85 3.13 39.58
CA SER A 687 21.35 2.81 38.23
C SER A 687 20.68 4.01 37.60
N VAL A 688 20.39 3.95 36.31
CA VAL A 688 19.84 5.09 35.55
C VAL A 688 18.45 5.53 36.03
N ARG A 689 17.63 4.61 36.57
CA ARG A 689 16.25 4.92 37.03
C ARG A 689 16.07 4.94 38.55
N ALA A 690 16.92 4.24 39.29
CA ALA A 690 16.79 4.06 40.72
C ALA A 690 18.16 3.79 41.37
N THR A 691 18.27 4.13 42.64
CA THR A 691 19.43 3.86 43.49
C THR A 691 19.07 2.76 44.48
N GLU A 692 19.98 1.82 44.67
CA GLU A 692 19.85 0.71 45.60
C GLU A 692 20.57 1.03 46.91
N ILE A 693 19.83 1.10 48.02
CA ILE A 693 20.34 1.37 49.36
C ILE A 693 20.16 0.12 50.22
N GLU A 694 21.22 -0.31 50.91
CA GLU A 694 21.14 -1.39 51.90
C GLU A 694 21.10 -0.82 53.31
N THR A 695 20.03 -1.11 54.04
CA THR A 695 19.86 -0.68 55.44
C THR A 695 20.80 -1.42 56.38
N PHE A 696 20.94 -0.94 57.62
CA PHE A 696 21.71 -1.63 58.67
C PHE A 696 21.25 -3.08 58.92
N ARG A 697 20.00 -3.41 58.59
CA ARG A 697 19.41 -4.76 58.73
C ARG A 697 19.69 -5.68 57.53
N GLY A 698 20.42 -5.22 56.51
CA GLY A 698 20.68 -5.97 55.28
C GLY A 698 19.54 -5.95 54.26
N GLN A 699 18.51 -5.11 54.45
CA GLN A 699 17.42 -4.96 53.49
C GLN A 699 17.84 -4.04 52.33
N SER A 700 17.74 -4.51 51.09
CA SER A 700 17.93 -3.70 49.87
C SER A 700 16.64 -2.96 49.50
N ILE A 701 16.72 -1.63 49.43
CA ILE A 701 15.63 -0.71 49.11
C ILE A 701 15.96 -0.01 47.80
N ILE A 702 15.03 -0.07 46.84
CA ILE A 702 15.16 0.56 45.52
C ILE A 702 14.43 1.90 45.55
N VAL A 703 15.20 2.99 45.61
CA VAL A 703 14.67 4.36 45.67
C VAL A 703 14.70 4.99 44.28
N PRO A 704 13.59 5.53 43.75
CA PRO A 704 13.58 6.23 42.47
C PRO A 704 14.54 7.41 42.46
N ASN A 705 15.27 7.63 41.37
CA ASN A 705 16.27 8.69 41.31
C ASN A 705 15.68 10.09 41.46
N SER A 706 14.43 10.29 41.02
CA SER A 706 13.73 11.57 41.19
C SER A 706 13.57 11.97 42.67
N GLU A 707 13.51 11.01 43.59
CA GLU A 707 13.37 11.28 45.02
C GLU A 707 14.60 11.97 45.61
N PHE A 708 15.81 11.60 45.18
CA PHE A 708 17.06 12.24 45.62
C PHE A 708 17.29 13.63 45.03
N ILE A 709 16.64 13.96 43.92
CA ILE A 709 16.72 15.29 43.29
C ILE A 709 15.63 16.22 43.85
N ASN A 710 14.44 15.68 44.13
CA ASN A 710 13.30 16.46 44.59
C ASN A 710 13.29 16.69 46.12
N SER A 711 14.05 15.91 46.89
CA SER A 711 14.07 15.96 48.36
C SER A 711 15.47 16.19 48.93
N SER A 712 15.58 16.67 50.17
CA SER A 712 16.86 16.81 50.86
C SER A 712 17.49 15.47 51.21
N VAL A 713 18.78 15.30 50.89
CA VAL A 713 19.55 14.08 51.17
C VAL A 713 20.68 14.40 52.16
N GLY A 714 20.72 13.68 53.28
CA GLY A 714 21.86 13.72 54.20
C GLY A 714 22.92 12.70 53.79
N ASN A 715 24.19 13.09 53.73
CA ASN A 715 25.31 12.17 53.48
C ASN A 715 26.31 12.27 54.62
N TRP A 716 26.40 11.21 55.42
CA TRP A 716 27.27 11.16 56.60
C TRP A 716 28.75 10.96 56.26
N THR A 717 29.06 10.46 55.06
CA THR A 717 30.43 10.09 54.65
C THR A 717 31.00 10.94 53.51
N HIS A 718 30.30 12.00 53.10
CA HIS A 718 30.65 12.79 51.92
C HIS A 718 32.07 13.40 51.94
N ARG A 719 32.48 13.97 53.09
CA ARG A 719 33.79 14.66 53.23
C ARG A 719 34.82 13.85 54.01
N ASN A 720 34.40 13.25 55.12
CA ASN A 720 35.24 12.40 55.98
C ASN A 720 34.34 11.43 56.75
N ARG A 721 34.96 10.47 57.46
CA ARG A 721 34.26 9.45 58.26
C ARG A 721 34.21 9.79 59.75
N ILE A 722 34.54 11.04 60.10
CA ILE A 722 34.64 11.48 61.49
C ILE A 722 33.23 11.74 62.04
N MET A 723 32.89 11.14 63.17
CA MET A 723 31.61 11.36 63.85
C MET A 723 31.81 11.83 65.28
N ARG A 724 31.00 12.79 65.72
CA ARG A 724 30.89 13.19 67.14
C ARG A 724 29.96 12.23 67.88
N ALA A 725 30.44 11.71 69.01
CA ALA A 725 29.68 10.87 69.92
C ALA A 725 29.57 11.55 71.29
N GLU A 726 28.43 11.34 71.94
CA GLU A 726 28.06 12.00 73.20
C GLU A 726 27.56 10.94 74.20
N ILE A 727 27.99 11.05 75.46
CA ILE A 727 27.58 10.20 76.59
C ILE A 727 27.16 11.09 77.76
N PRO A 728 25.87 11.11 78.14
CA PRO A 728 25.42 11.78 79.35
C PRO A 728 25.82 10.97 80.59
N VAL A 729 26.24 11.66 81.65
CA VAL A 729 26.68 11.08 82.92
C VAL A 729 26.12 11.92 84.07
N SER A 730 25.57 11.27 85.09
CA SER A 730 25.00 11.96 86.27
C SER A 730 25.57 11.38 87.57
N VAL A 731 25.90 12.23 88.54
CA VAL A 731 26.53 11.87 89.83
C VAL A 731 25.87 12.61 91.00
N SER A 732 26.13 12.19 92.24
CA SER A 732 25.49 12.77 93.44
C SER A 732 25.98 14.19 93.70
N TYR A 733 25.15 15.01 94.35
CA TYR A 733 25.51 16.36 94.80
C TYR A 733 26.68 16.40 95.78
N ASP A 734 26.94 15.29 96.47
CA ASP A 734 28.07 15.16 97.40
C ASP A 734 29.41 14.90 96.68
N SER A 735 29.39 14.67 95.35
CA SER A 735 30.58 14.42 94.55
C SER A 735 31.24 15.73 94.12
N ASP A 736 32.57 15.78 94.14
CA ASP A 736 33.33 16.91 93.60
C ASP A 736 33.19 16.97 92.06
N PRO A 737 32.57 18.02 91.48
CA PRO A 737 32.37 18.15 90.04
C PRO A 737 33.68 18.12 89.25
N GLN A 738 34.74 18.72 89.76
CA GLN A 738 36.02 18.80 89.06
C GLN A 738 36.67 17.42 88.98
N LYS A 739 36.61 16.66 90.08
CA LYS A 739 37.08 15.27 90.14
C LYS A 739 36.35 14.38 89.12
N VAL A 740 35.04 14.55 88.97
CA VAL A 740 34.22 13.80 88.00
C VAL A 740 34.61 14.12 86.57
N MET A 741 34.79 15.40 86.23
CA MET A 741 35.23 15.82 84.90
C MET A 741 36.61 15.27 84.56
N ASP A 742 37.55 15.32 85.50
CA ASP A 742 38.93 14.83 85.30
C ASP A 742 38.94 13.31 85.04
N ILE A 743 38.15 12.54 85.79
CA ILE A 743 37.99 11.10 85.59
C ILE A 743 37.39 10.79 84.22
N LEU A 744 36.32 11.48 83.83
CA LEU A 744 35.66 11.27 82.54
C LEU A 744 36.60 11.61 81.36
N LEU A 745 37.39 12.67 81.49
CA LEU A 745 38.42 13.07 80.52
C LEU A 745 39.57 12.07 80.45
N GLU A 746 40.01 11.53 81.58
CA GLU A 746 41.04 10.50 81.63
C GLU A 746 40.57 9.23 80.89
N LEU A 747 39.37 8.75 81.23
CA LEU A 747 38.80 7.53 80.65
C LEU A 747 38.60 7.64 79.14
N VAL A 748 38.12 8.78 78.64
CA VAL A 748 37.91 9.00 77.20
C VAL A 748 39.22 9.12 76.44
N ARG A 749 40.25 9.76 77.03
CA ARG A 749 41.59 9.87 76.42
C ARG A 749 42.33 8.53 76.38
N ALA A 750 42.01 7.63 77.31
CA ALA A 750 42.57 6.28 77.35
C ALA A 750 42.00 5.34 76.27
N GLN A 751 40.86 5.67 75.66
CA GLN A 751 40.26 4.82 74.63
C GLN A 751 40.95 4.98 73.27
N PRO A 752 41.57 3.91 72.70
CA PRO A 752 42.30 4.01 71.44
C PRO A 752 41.50 4.55 70.23
N PRO A 753 40.20 4.26 70.07
CA PRO A 753 39.43 4.73 68.89
C PRO A 753 39.02 6.21 68.94
N VAL A 754 39.22 6.89 70.07
CA VAL A 754 38.85 8.29 70.26
C VAL A 754 39.92 9.21 69.66
N LEU A 755 39.49 10.15 68.83
CA LEU A 755 40.37 11.14 68.23
C LEU A 755 40.87 12.12 69.30
N ARG A 756 42.17 12.42 69.25
CA ARG A 756 42.78 13.47 70.07
C ARG A 756 42.56 14.88 69.51
N ASN A 757 42.25 14.98 68.22
CA ASN A 757 41.91 16.22 67.54
C ASN A 757 40.72 15.95 66.59
N PRO A 758 39.52 16.51 66.82
CA PRO A 758 39.17 17.45 67.90
C PRO A 758 39.26 16.82 69.29
N GLU A 759 39.69 17.59 70.29
CA GLU A 759 39.91 17.08 71.64
C GLU A 759 38.60 16.70 72.34
N PRO A 760 38.55 15.54 73.04
CA PRO A 760 37.39 15.20 73.86
C PRO A 760 37.26 16.18 75.02
N HIS A 761 36.04 16.59 75.32
CA HIS A 761 35.73 17.49 76.43
C HIS A 761 34.54 16.96 77.23
N VAL A 762 34.49 17.35 78.49
CA VAL A 762 33.36 17.08 79.39
C VAL A 762 32.78 18.43 79.78
N GLU A 763 31.47 18.58 79.67
CA GLU A 763 30.76 19.77 80.11
C GLU A 763 29.92 19.43 81.33
N PHE A 764 30.01 20.25 82.39
CA PHE A 764 29.01 20.25 83.45
C PHE A 764 27.79 21.02 82.92
N LEU A 765 26.73 20.27 82.59
CA LEU A 765 25.59 20.84 81.87
C LEU A 765 24.69 21.66 82.78
N ARG A 766 24.33 21.08 83.93
CA ARG A 766 23.37 21.68 84.87
C ARG A 766 23.37 20.97 86.22
N PHE A 767 22.85 21.67 87.22
CA PHE A 767 22.37 21.09 88.47
C PHE A 767 21.00 20.44 88.21
N GLY A 768 20.91 19.12 88.26
CA GLY A 768 19.68 18.34 88.05
C GLY A 768 18.88 18.14 89.34
N ASP A 769 17.69 17.55 89.25
CA ASP A 769 16.76 17.50 90.39
C ASP A 769 17.32 16.73 91.61
N PHE A 770 18.18 15.74 91.37
CA PHE A 770 18.83 14.91 92.39
C PHE A 770 20.28 14.52 92.03
N SER A 771 20.81 15.08 90.93
CA SER A 771 22.16 14.78 90.41
C SER A 771 22.85 16.01 89.83
N LEU A 772 24.16 15.95 89.75
CA LEU A 772 25.00 16.81 88.93
C LEU A 772 25.12 16.17 87.53
N ASP A 773 24.63 16.85 86.47
CA ASP A 773 24.59 16.32 85.11
C ASP A 773 25.78 16.79 84.26
N PHE A 774 26.47 15.84 83.64
CA PHE A 774 27.62 16.03 82.77
C PHE A 774 27.39 15.42 81.38
N GLU A 775 28.05 15.94 80.36
CA GLU A 775 28.09 15.33 79.04
C GLU A 775 29.51 15.18 78.54
N LEU A 776 29.88 13.94 78.28
CA LEU A 776 31.16 13.58 77.67
C LEU A 776 31.01 13.58 76.15
N ARG A 777 31.71 14.49 75.46
CA ARG A 777 31.73 14.60 74.00
C ARG A 777 33.10 14.24 73.43
N PHE A 778 33.11 13.42 72.38
CA PHE A 778 34.34 12.98 71.72
C PHE A 778 34.10 12.65 70.24
N HIS A 779 35.16 12.60 69.46
CA HIS A 779 35.08 12.25 68.03
C HIS A 779 35.69 10.88 67.76
N LEU A 780 35.11 10.14 66.82
CA LEU A 780 35.58 8.83 66.38
C LEU A 780 36.00 8.88 64.90
N ALA A 781 37.04 8.13 64.56
CA ALA A 781 37.56 8.07 63.19
C ALA A 781 36.69 7.26 62.21
N ASP A 782 35.88 6.32 62.72
CA ASP A 782 34.99 5.49 61.91
C ASP A 782 33.66 5.23 62.62
N LEU A 783 32.59 5.32 61.84
CA LEU A 783 31.20 5.13 62.25
C LEU A 783 30.93 3.72 62.76
N SER A 784 31.61 2.72 62.17
CA SER A 784 31.40 1.29 62.40
C SER A 784 31.62 0.87 63.86
N ASN A 785 32.59 1.49 64.55
CA ASN A 785 32.97 1.15 65.93
C ASN A 785 32.24 2.00 66.98
N GLY A 786 31.38 2.93 66.57
CA GLY A 786 30.77 3.92 67.46
C GLY A 786 30.00 3.33 68.64
N LEU A 787 29.20 2.30 68.39
CA LEU A 787 28.42 1.65 69.45
C LEU A 787 29.31 0.91 70.46
N GLY A 788 30.35 0.23 69.97
CA GLY A 788 31.28 -0.52 70.81
C GLY A 788 32.06 0.39 71.76
N VAL A 789 32.56 1.52 71.26
CA VAL A 789 33.32 2.49 72.07
C VAL A 789 32.44 3.16 73.12
N LYS A 790 31.23 3.58 72.74
CA LYS A 790 30.28 4.16 73.72
C LYS A 790 29.93 3.16 74.83
N ASN A 791 29.77 1.88 74.49
CA ASN A 791 29.50 0.84 75.48
C ASN A 791 30.69 0.62 76.42
N ALA A 792 31.90 0.48 75.86
CA ALA A 792 33.12 0.31 76.65
C ALA A 792 33.36 1.48 77.62
N LEU A 793 33.15 2.72 77.16
CA LEU A 793 33.26 3.90 78.01
C LEU A 793 32.25 3.90 79.15
N ARG A 794 30.98 3.61 78.88
CA ARG A 794 29.95 3.57 79.94
C ARG A 794 30.28 2.56 81.04
N ILE A 795 30.80 1.39 80.67
CA ILE A 795 31.23 0.37 81.62
C ILE A 795 32.44 0.86 82.43
N ALA A 796 33.44 1.44 81.76
CA ALA A 796 34.64 1.95 82.41
C ALA A 796 34.33 3.11 83.38
N ILE A 797 33.43 4.02 83.00
CA ILE A 797 32.95 5.12 83.84
C ILE A 797 32.30 4.56 85.11
N LEU A 798 31.37 3.61 84.97
CA LEU A 798 30.70 3.00 86.11
C LEU A 798 31.68 2.31 87.07
N GLN A 799 32.64 1.57 86.54
CA GLN A 799 33.65 0.90 87.35
C GLN A 799 34.53 1.91 88.10
N ARG A 800 35.03 2.93 87.40
CA ARG A 800 35.91 3.94 87.97
C ARG A 800 35.22 4.78 89.04
N PHE A 801 33.93 5.09 88.86
CA PHE A 801 33.16 5.81 89.88
C PHE A 801 33.00 4.99 91.16
N ARG A 802 32.79 3.67 91.06
CA ARG A 802 32.75 2.79 92.24
C ARG A 802 34.08 2.74 92.99
N GLU A 803 35.20 2.69 92.28
CA GLU A 803 36.55 2.68 92.87
C GLU A 803 36.87 3.98 93.61
N GLU A 804 36.43 5.12 93.08
CA GLU A 804 36.69 6.45 93.62
C GLU A 804 35.64 6.94 94.65
N GLY A 805 34.65 6.10 94.97
CA GLY A 805 33.57 6.40 95.92
C GLY A 805 32.56 7.43 95.41
N ILE A 806 32.47 7.63 94.09
CA ILE A 806 31.53 8.57 93.46
C ILE A 806 30.19 7.86 93.29
N ASP A 807 29.16 8.35 94.00
CA ASP A 807 27.84 7.76 93.95
C ASP A 807 27.03 8.25 92.75
N ILE A 808 26.30 7.33 92.12
CA ILE A 808 25.34 7.64 91.06
C ILE A 808 23.97 7.63 91.72
N PRO A 809 23.36 8.81 91.94
CA PRO A 809 22.26 8.95 92.87
C PRO A 809 21.01 8.31 92.27
N PHE A 810 20.33 7.53 93.09
CA PHE A 810 18.91 7.27 92.85
C PHE A 810 18.12 8.57 93.15
N PRO A 811 16.93 8.74 92.55
CA PRO A 811 16.08 9.90 92.84
C PRO A 811 15.83 10.07 94.36
N GLN A 812 16.23 11.21 94.92
CA GLN A 812 16.12 11.50 96.36
C GLN A 812 14.83 12.25 96.72
N ARG A 813 14.31 12.06 97.95
CA ARG A 813 13.16 12.81 98.50
C ARG A 813 13.33 13.08 99.99
N ASN A 814 13.16 14.34 100.41
CA ASN A 814 13.08 14.72 101.82
C ASN A 814 11.63 14.61 102.33
N LEU A 815 11.42 13.89 103.43
CA LEU A 815 10.12 13.70 104.08
C LEU A 815 10.14 14.31 105.48
N ASN A 816 9.29 15.31 105.75
CA ASN A 816 9.10 15.86 107.09
C ASN A 816 7.87 15.22 107.75
N ILE A 817 8.09 14.46 108.82
CA ILE A 817 7.05 13.73 109.57
C ILE A 817 6.69 14.53 110.84
N HIS A 818 5.40 14.73 111.11
CA HIS A 818 4.89 15.43 112.31
C HIS A 818 4.04 14.45 113.14
N VAL A 819 4.12 14.50 114.48
CA VAL A 819 3.38 13.62 115.41
C VAL A 819 2.63 14.47 116.44
N GLU A 820 1.33 14.21 116.67
CA GLU A 820 0.45 14.94 117.62
C GLU A 820 -0.09 14.03 118.75
N GLY A 821 -0.09 14.50 120.01
CA GLY A 821 -0.73 13.87 121.20
C GLY A 821 0.08 13.96 122.51
N ASP A 822 -0.54 13.71 123.68
CA ASP A 822 0.04 13.63 125.06
C ASP A 822 1.02 12.44 125.25
N ALA A 823 1.85 12.19 124.25
CA ALA A 823 2.93 11.21 124.31
C ALA A 823 4.12 11.85 125.04
N ASN A 824 4.57 11.21 126.13
CA ASN A 824 5.77 11.59 126.86
C ASN A 824 6.96 11.70 125.86
N PRO A 825 7.60 12.88 125.70
CA PRO A 825 8.71 13.07 124.76
C PRO A 825 9.86 12.08 124.97
N GLN A 826 10.02 11.57 126.19
CA GLN A 826 11.03 10.56 126.54
C GLN A 826 10.73 9.18 125.92
N MET A 827 9.46 8.86 125.62
CA MET A 827 9.06 7.57 125.06
C MET A 827 9.24 7.53 123.54
N LEU A 828 8.97 8.64 122.83
CA LEU A 828 9.23 8.76 121.39
C LEU A 828 10.75 8.83 121.10
N ALA A 829 11.51 9.52 121.95
CA ALA A 829 12.98 9.53 121.86
C ALA A 829 13.58 8.13 122.13
N ALA A 830 13.01 7.36 123.06
CA ALA A 830 13.44 5.98 123.34
C ALA A 830 13.20 5.03 122.14
N LEU A 831 12.03 5.12 121.49
CA LEU A 831 11.71 4.33 120.28
C LEU A 831 12.61 4.70 119.09
N LEU A 832 12.88 5.98 118.89
CA LEU A 832 13.77 6.44 117.82
C LEU A 832 15.25 6.07 118.09
N SER A 833 15.66 5.96 119.37
CA SER A 833 17.00 5.50 119.72
C SER A 833 17.19 3.98 119.55
N GLU A 834 16.13 3.17 119.65
CA GLU A 834 16.20 1.72 119.41
C GLU A 834 16.30 1.36 117.93
N GLU A 835 15.70 2.16 117.04
CA GLU A 835 15.65 1.87 115.59
C GLU A 835 16.56 2.73 114.74
N GLY A 836 16.96 3.92 115.20
CA GLY A 836 17.91 4.78 114.49
C GLY A 836 19.25 4.10 114.22
N ASP A 837 19.72 3.28 115.16
CA ASP A 837 20.98 2.51 115.00
C ASP A 837 20.88 1.41 113.93
N LYS A 838 19.67 0.94 113.59
CA LYS A 838 19.48 -0.11 112.57
C LYS A 838 19.38 0.45 111.15
N ALA A 839 18.96 1.69 110.98
CA ALA A 839 18.82 2.30 109.66
C ALA A 839 20.17 2.63 108.98
N VAL A 840 21.27 2.66 109.76
CA VAL A 840 22.59 3.06 109.27
C VAL A 840 23.37 1.90 108.59
N VAL A 841 22.89 0.64 108.59
CA VAL A 841 23.77 -0.52 108.22
C VAL A 841 23.27 -1.50 107.15
N ALA A 842 22.07 -1.42 106.57
CA ALA A 842 21.60 -2.45 105.62
C ALA A 842 21.23 -1.88 104.22
N HIS A 843 21.69 -2.38 103.08
CA HIS A 843 22.62 -3.45 102.74
C HIS A 843 22.91 -3.35 101.23
N THR A 844 24.18 -3.48 100.85
CA THR A 844 24.66 -4.04 99.58
C THR A 844 24.18 -5.50 99.46
N GLY A 845 23.72 -5.94 98.27
CA GLY A 845 23.48 -7.37 98.01
C GLY A 845 22.77 -7.70 96.69
N ALA A 846 23.46 -8.41 95.80
CA ALA A 846 23.00 -8.91 94.51
C ALA A 846 22.17 -10.21 94.62
N ALA A 847 21.40 -10.54 93.56
CA ALA A 847 20.78 -11.86 93.39
C ALA A 847 20.80 -12.32 91.92
N SER A 848 20.97 -13.63 91.73
CA SER A 848 21.05 -14.41 90.48
C SER A 848 20.10 -15.64 90.62
N PRO A 849 20.00 -16.60 89.69
CA PRO A 849 19.06 -16.65 88.56
C PRO A 849 18.18 -17.94 88.55
N VAL A 850 17.22 -18.09 87.60
CA VAL A 850 16.61 -19.40 87.25
C VAL A 850 16.21 -19.47 85.76
N ALA A 851 16.41 -20.64 85.15
CA ALA A 851 16.13 -21.03 83.76
C ALA A 851 14.89 -21.96 83.64
N GLY A 852 14.35 -22.15 82.42
CA GLY A 852 13.54 -23.34 82.10
C GLY A 852 12.52 -23.26 80.94
N ASN A 853 12.96 -23.68 79.74
CA ASN A 853 12.32 -24.46 78.66
C ASN A 853 10.85 -24.31 78.17
N ALA A 854 10.74 -24.37 76.83
CA ALA A 854 9.55 -24.51 75.98
C ALA A 854 8.95 -25.95 75.98
N PRO A 855 7.78 -26.20 75.31
CA PRO A 855 7.82 -26.68 73.91
C PRO A 855 6.60 -26.29 73.00
N GLU A 856 6.54 -26.99 71.86
CA GLU A 856 6.00 -26.77 70.50
C GLU A 856 4.50 -27.03 70.22
N LYS A 857 4.02 -26.41 69.12
CA LYS A 857 3.10 -26.87 68.03
C LYS A 857 1.56 -27.05 68.16
N ASP A 858 0.90 -26.18 67.38
CA ASP A 858 -0.03 -26.45 66.25
C ASP A 858 -1.58 -26.36 66.37
N ALA A 859 -2.14 -25.78 65.29
CA ALA A 859 -3.51 -25.82 64.74
C ALA A 859 -4.68 -25.02 65.39
N GLY A 860 -5.31 -24.17 64.56
CA GLY A 860 -6.75 -23.87 64.63
C GLY A 860 -7.18 -22.43 64.32
N LYS A 861 -7.63 -22.14 63.08
CA LYS A 861 -8.56 -21.02 62.80
C LYS A 861 -9.52 -21.38 61.64
N ALA A 862 -10.77 -21.64 62.00
CA ALA A 862 -11.99 -21.31 61.25
C ALA A 862 -12.61 -20.09 61.96
N GLY A 863 -13.33 -19.12 61.40
CA GLY A 863 -14.23 -19.06 60.26
C GLY A 863 -15.56 -18.53 60.80
N ASP A 864 -16.06 -17.37 60.36
CA ASP A 864 -17.49 -17.02 60.48
C ASP A 864 -17.94 -15.98 59.43
N LYS A 865 -19.20 -16.14 59.01
CA LYS A 865 -19.96 -15.39 58.00
C LYS A 865 -21.03 -14.53 58.70
N THR A 866 -21.73 -13.71 57.90
CA THR A 866 -23.19 -13.38 57.88
C THR A 866 -23.47 -11.86 57.86
N VAL A 867 -24.54 -11.25 57.28
CA VAL A 867 -25.71 -11.54 56.41
C VAL A 867 -26.44 -10.19 56.14
N ALA A 868 -27.27 -10.11 55.07
CA ALA A 868 -28.48 -9.24 54.84
C ALA A 868 -28.30 -7.71 54.66
N GLU A 869 -29.18 -6.91 54.01
CA GLU A 869 -30.49 -7.04 53.34
C GLU A 869 -30.78 -5.77 52.47
N GLN A 870 -31.79 -5.85 51.61
CA GLN A 870 -32.49 -4.79 50.81
C GLN A 870 -33.27 -3.77 51.71
N PRO A 871 -34.06 -2.74 51.27
CA PRO A 871 -34.75 -2.55 49.97
C PRO A 871 -35.04 -1.11 49.41
N ALA A 872 -35.65 -1.13 48.21
CA ALA A 872 -36.75 -0.30 47.65
C ALA A 872 -36.56 1.11 47.02
N ALA A 873 -36.84 1.13 45.69
CA ALA A 873 -37.83 1.96 44.96
C ALA A 873 -37.39 3.09 43.99
N ALA A 874 -37.77 2.87 42.71
CA ALA A 874 -38.42 3.80 41.76
C ALA A 874 -37.62 4.63 40.72
N LYS A 875 -38.17 4.56 39.48
CA LYS A 875 -38.10 5.46 38.30
C LYS A 875 -36.79 5.47 37.47
N ALA A 876 -36.75 4.94 36.25
CA ALA A 876 -37.42 5.31 34.99
C ALA A 876 -36.65 6.36 34.15
N ALA A 877 -36.19 5.86 32.99
CA ALA A 877 -36.14 6.50 31.67
C ALA A 877 -35.37 7.81 31.44
N GLY A 878 -34.47 7.77 30.45
CA GLY A 878 -34.59 8.71 29.33
C GLY A 878 -33.32 9.42 28.84
N LYS A 879 -33.03 9.16 27.56
CA LYS A 879 -32.47 10.05 26.53
C LYS A 879 -30.95 10.27 26.45
N ASP A 880 -30.42 9.75 25.34
CA ASP A 880 -29.74 10.50 24.26
C ASP A 880 -28.89 11.70 24.66
N LYS A 881 -27.57 11.52 24.56
CA LYS A 881 -26.76 12.15 23.49
C LYS A 881 -25.41 11.46 23.35
#